data_AF-A0A4Y5YLN9-F1
#
_entry.id   AF-A0A4Y5YLN9-F1
#
_cell.length_a   1.000
_cell.length_b   1.000
_cell.length_c   1.000
_cell.angle_alpha   90.00
_cell.angle_beta   90.00
_cell.angle_gamma   90.00
#
_symmetry.space_group_name_H-M   'P 1'
#
loop_
_entity.id
_entity.type
_entity.pdbx_description
1 polymer ?
#
loop_
_entity_poly.entity_id
_entity_poly.type
_entity_poly.pdbx_seq_one_letter_code
_entity_poly.pdbx_strand_id
1 'polypeptide(L)'
;MTLAIAAGLLTPIAIANVAQAATELLVDSLGLEAAAGSLTDGICESTVGTCTLRAAIQESNAMNGAPGEVKIGVDPDFAGGNIAITNTAANRMVSTNLYAANGAVAGGVGGDSGASYEVTAPVTIDLEHKITVHPAGAGDLALVPFHLNGPDIILRAVDDVWGGETSIYIGPMAKRVTLDEIEIQTGTYYPERFFVVRGGAEEITVSNSTIGGFASNERDWNWGVVDGTSASFPVKGLTVTGNTFVAGDASGACNGSTAAGCTSTPVDAYEQHITDLEFTDNVVPNINRSSSSEARALDLRYATVGELKVSGNAFTAPYYRARQAVVDLAYATLDSFEIIGNDFTQMSGNGDVDDSAAAIVLPTDRRIGSAGTIADNQFVATGTMNTQAVYWDGLEPPDSATNLADSRVSIVDNHFDGFSTSTSRSGIRMTQTGVVEIARNTFGARSGSQANTVLEEFTGNGSVAATLVSNMNASANAKLNTWWPTARTSANVQTTPIVATECTVPLEVAPPADAVNTTDYTAGRYPAVPVALDVYWTQGNDAEVYLGRYDVAADERQTLQVALPMPGDELLETNNGVGPVDPISGAVTGALRVQTIEPGTGAASQYSRVAVIDGSCRPVLTIAQATTQNEETHARDLHFTLTSSMQLDTSTVASDDFVLEATSATSEGLDGVIAGISTIDPGRLNPRIVSVTEVAGSSGTQFDVVVRVDDTAQVTVTIGEGTVAIPTGLANISAATTGNERATDNVVTFVNPISAQPSKFTVVTGDERGKNFTYMLAAGAPAPTEQLKFTTSISQPAGTPELSLSTPAPVINGGASQTTAIVVTAAAGDAEAGTKTTIAATVASGDTNYDGLLVPDVTPYLYATDPVINIAKRAYIDVVDSSSVAQIEATGTPAPRDSRLTDGQPVCFVYTVSNTCVDDWVTVLRDIQVRDSDERLGDAGFIGTVPSLASGDSVKLFSCVSLIPEDTTAGGPIAESGEAP
;
A
#
# COMPACT_ATOMS: atom_id res chain seq x y z
N MET A 1 -13.48 5.66 -1.00
CA MET A 1 -14.28 5.32 0.20
C MET A 1 -15.50 4.58 -0.30
N THR A 2 -15.33 3.29 -0.55
CA THR A 2 -16.29 2.44 -1.25
C THR A 2 -16.65 1.35 -0.26
N LEU A 3 -17.86 1.42 0.26
CA LEU A 3 -18.42 0.52 1.26
C LEU A 3 -18.43 -0.91 0.69
N ALA A 4 -17.44 -1.73 1.02
CA ALA A 4 -17.45 -3.15 0.71
C ALA A 4 -18.26 -3.86 1.80
N ILE A 5 -19.56 -4.00 1.54
CA ILE A 5 -20.47 -4.81 2.34
C ILE A 5 -20.02 -6.26 2.15
N ALA A 6 -19.29 -6.80 3.12
CA ALA A 6 -19.00 -8.21 3.21
C ALA A 6 -20.33 -8.94 3.45
N ALA A 7 -20.82 -9.60 2.39
CA ALA A 7 -21.95 -10.52 2.44
C ALA A 7 -21.51 -11.76 3.24
N GLY A 8 -21.56 -11.65 4.57
CA GLY A 8 -21.46 -12.78 5.47
C GLY A 8 -22.58 -13.78 5.16
N LEU A 9 -22.22 -15.06 5.12
CA LEU A 9 -23.11 -16.19 4.94
C LEU A 9 -24.34 -16.06 5.84
N LEU A 10 -25.45 -15.58 5.27
CA LEU A 10 -26.79 -15.77 5.79
C LEU A 10 -27.06 -17.27 5.79
N THR A 11 -26.73 -17.95 6.89
CA THR A 11 -27.49 -19.15 7.25
C THR A 11 -28.96 -18.73 7.28
N PRO A 12 -29.86 -19.44 6.58
CA PRO A 12 -31.27 -19.12 6.67
C PRO A 12 -31.65 -19.30 8.14
N ILE A 13 -31.92 -18.18 8.83
CA ILE A 13 -32.76 -18.20 10.01
C ILE A 13 -34.04 -18.87 9.51
N ALA A 14 -34.19 -20.15 9.82
CA ALA A 14 -35.49 -20.77 9.76
C ALA A 14 -36.35 -19.87 10.64
N ILE A 15 -37.19 -19.04 10.01
CA ILE A 15 -38.28 -18.36 10.69
C ILE A 15 -39.11 -19.52 11.20
N ALA A 16 -38.82 -19.97 12.43
CA ALA A 16 -39.72 -20.81 13.16
C ALA A 16 -41.01 -20.03 13.15
N ASN A 17 -42.03 -20.56 12.45
CA ASN A 17 -43.38 -20.05 12.57
C ASN A 17 -43.61 -19.88 14.07
N VAL A 18 -43.73 -18.62 14.51
CA VAL A 18 -44.03 -18.32 15.91
C VAL A 18 -45.32 -19.06 16.17
N ALA A 19 -45.24 -20.14 16.94
CA ALA A 19 -46.43 -20.86 17.35
C ALA A 19 -47.27 -19.82 18.09
N GLN A 20 -48.44 -19.49 17.54
CA GLN A 20 -49.36 -18.58 18.20
C GLN A 20 -49.66 -19.18 19.57
N ALA A 21 -49.53 -18.38 20.63
CA ALA A 21 -49.75 -18.85 21.99
C ALA A 21 -51.15 -19.49 22.07
N ALA A 22 -51.25 -20.63 22.75
CA ALA A 22 -52.51 -21.33 22.91
C ALA A 22 -53.50 -20.50 23.74
N THR A 23 -53.01 -19.58 24.58
CA THR A 23 -53.80 -18.65 25.38
C THR A 23 -53.14 -17.26 25.37
N GLU A 24 -53.92 -16.26 24.98
CA GLU A 24 -53.52 -14.85 25.03
C GLU A 24 -54.37 -14.12 26.09
N LEU A 25 -53.70 -13.49 27.05
CA LEU A 25 -54.30 -12.70 28.12
C LEU A 25 -54.00 -11.22 27.83
N LEU A 26 -54.98 -10.49 27.30
CA LEU A 26 -54.78 -9.12 26.81
C LEU A 26 -55.16 -8.09 27.86
N VAL A 27 -54.18 -7.33 28.35
CA VAL A 27 -54.36 -6.28 29.35
C VAL A 27 -55.07 -5.07 28.73
N ASP A 28 -56.18 -4.64 29.34
CA ASP A 28 -57.01 -3.51 28.91
C ASP A 28 -57.23 -2.46 30.00
N SER A 29 -56.52 -2.59 31.13
CA SER A 29 -56.69 -1.75 32.31
C SER A 29 -55.39 -1.51 33.08
N LEU A 30 -55.20 -0.27 33.54
CA LEU A 30 -54.09 0.15 34.42
C LEU A 30 -54.30 -0.21 35.91
N GLY A 31 -55.38 -0.96 36.21
CA GLY A 31 -55.75 -1.35 37.56
C GLY A 31 -54.76 -2.31 38.22
N LEU A 32 -54.86 -2.42 39.56
CA LEU A 32 -54.07 -3.33 40.40
C LEU A 32 -54.94 -4.45 41.01
N GLU A 33 -56.20 -4.54 40.59
CA GLU A 33 -57.17 -5.50 41.07
C GLU A 33 -56.73 -6.92 40.75
N ALA A 34 -56.94 -7.83 41.72
CA ALA A 34 -56.68 -9.25 41.54
C ALA A 34 -57.68 -9.88 40.55
N ALA A 35 -57.30 -11.03 39.99
CA ALA A 35 -58.17 -11.90 39.21
C ALA A 35 -59.44 -12.28 39.99
N ALA A 36 -60.56 -12.38 39.27
CA ALA A 36 -61.85 -12.85 39.74
C ALA A 36 -62.17 -14.22 39.12
N GLY A 37 -63.01 -15.00 39.79
CA GLY A 37 -63.45 -16.29 39.24
C GLY A 37 -62.40 -17.40 39.37
N SER A 38 -62.33 -18.27 38.35
CA SER A 38 -61.42 -19.41 38.30
C SER A 38 -60.08 -18.97 37.73
N LEU A 39 -58.96 -19.37 38.36
CA LEU A 39 -57.62 -18.95 37.92
C LEU A 39 -56.98 -19.86 36.84
N THR A 40 -57.78 -20.67 36.16
CA THR A 40 -57.26 -21.73 35.27
C THR A 40 -58.12 -21.93 34.02
N ASP A 41 -58.98 -20.97 33.70
CA ASP A 41 -59.90 -21.05 32.56
C ASP A 41 -59.40 -20.29 31.32
N GLY A 42 -58.26 -19.60 31.44
CA GLY A 42 -57.65 -18.82 30.37
C GLY A 42 -58.35 -17.49 30.12
N ILE A 43 -59.24 -17.06 31.03
CA ILE A 43 -59.97 -15.79 30.92
C ILE A 43 -59.38 -14.79 31.89
N CYS A 44 -58.80 -13.72 31.35
CA CYS A 44 -58.33 -12.62 32.19
C CYS A 44 -59.48 -11.69 32.59
N GLU A 45 -60.05 -11.88 33.79
CA GLU A 45 -61.04 -10.99 34.38
C GLU A 45 -60.64 -10.63 35.81
N SER A 46 -60.53 -9.33 36.13
CA SER A 46 -60.30 -8.85 37.50
C SER A 46 -61.61 -8.69 38.28
N THR A 47 -61.51 -8.42 39.59
CA THR A 47 -62.69 -8.14 40.45
C THR A 47 -63.56 -6.95 40.04
N VAL A 48 -63.12 -6.15 39.07
CA VAL A 48 -63.88 -5.02 38.50
C VAL A 48 -64.27 -5.22 37.03
N GLY A 49 -64.04 -6.41 36.46
CA GLY A 49 -64.51 -6.82 35.14
C GLY A 49 -63.60 -6.45 33.95
N THR A 50 -62.39 -5.96 34.19
CA THR A 50 -61.35 -5.69 33.17
C THR A 50 -60.17 -6.65 33.31
N CYS A 51 -59.34 -6.82 32.29
CA CYS A 51 -58.07 -7.54 32.40
C CYS A 51 -56.94 -6.60 32.87
N THR A 52 -56.61 -6.68 34.16
CA THR A 52 -55.42 -6.01 34.71
C THR A 52 -54.18 -6.88 34.48
N LEU A 53 -52.98 -6.28 34.44
CA LEU A 53 -51.73 -7.04 34.38
C LEU A 53 -51.60 -8.04 35.55
N ARG A 54 -52.08 -7.65 36.74
CA ARG A 54 -52.11 -8.55 37.90
C ARG A 54 -53.00 -9.77 37.66
N ALA A 55 -54.21 -9.55 37.13
CA ALA A 55 -55.15 -10.63 36.86
C ALA A 55 -54.57 -11.60 35.80
N ALA A 56 -53.97 -11.07 34.74
CA ALA A 56 -53.31 -11.86 33.70
C ALA A 56 -52.17 -12.73 34.26
N ILE A 57 -51.32 -12.15 35.13
CA ILE A 57 -50.21 -12.91 35.75
C ILE A 57 -50.74 -13.97 36.72
N GLN A 58 -51.78 -13.66 37.51
CA GLN A 58 -52.40 -14.64 38.42
C GLN A 58 -53.02 -15.82 37.67
N GLU A 59 -53.70 -15.55 36.54
CA GLU A 59 -54.22 -16.58 35.63
C GLU A 59 -53.08 -17.41 35.05
N SER A 60 -52.05 -16.77 34.48
CA SER A 60 -50.88 -17.45 33.91
C SER A 60 -50.17 -18.35 34.92
N ASN A 61 -49.94 -17.87 36.14
CA ASN A 61 -49.28 -18.63 37.21
C ASN A 61 -50.09 -19.86 37.62
N ALA A 62 -51.41 -19.76 37.66
CA ALA A 62 -52.28 -20.86 38.07
C ALA A 62 -52.56 -21.85 36.92
N MET A 63 -52.60 -21.38 35.67
CA MET A 63 -52.60 -22.24 34.48
C MET A 63 -51.32 -23.08 34.38
N ASN A 64 -50.17 -22.45 34.67
CA ASN A 64 -48.85 -23.08 34.59
C ASN A 64 -48.63 -23.82 33.25
N GLY A 65 -48.89 -23.11 32.15
CA GLY A 65 -48.74 -23.62 30.79
C GLY A 65 -47.29 -23.99 30.46
N ALA A 66 -47.09 -24.79 29.41
CA ALA A 66 -45.76 -25.07 28.90
C ALA A 66 -45.14 -23.80 28.25
N PRO A 67 -43.81 -23.73 28.09
CA PRO A 67 -43.15 -22.60 27.44
C PRO A 67 -43.76 -22.29 26.07
N GLY A 68 -44.16 -21.03 25.87
CA GLY A 68 -44.82 -20.54 24.65
C GLY A 68 -46.33 -20.75 24.58
N GLU A 69 -46.96 -21.43 25.54
CA GLU A 69 -48.42 -21.64 25.53
C GLU A 69 -49.21 -20.41 26.00
N VAL A 70 -48.63 -19.60 26.91
CA VAL A 70 -49.29 -18.40 27.47
C VAL A 70 -48.53 -17.15 27.07
N LYS A 71 -49.26 -16.19 26.47
CA LYS A 71 -48.78 -14.82 26.22
C LYS A 71 -49.66 -13.84 27.00
N ILE A 72 -49.04 -12.95 27.77
CA ILE A 72 -49.68 -11.75 28.30
C ILE A 72 -49.31 -10.61 27.35
N GLY A 73 -50.33 -10.03 26.71
CA GLY A 73 -50.19 -8.95 25.74
C GLY A 73 -50.98 -7.71 26.15
N VAL A 74 -51.00 -6.70 25.28
CA VAL A 74 -51.82 -5.50 25.45
C VAL A 74 -52.99 -5.57 24.48
N ASP A 75 -54.21 -5.25 24.94
CA ASP A 75 -55.36 -5.17 24.04
C ASP A 75 -55.09 -4.12 22.93
N PRO A 76 -55.36 -4.43 21.64
CA PRO A 76 -55.08 -3.51 20.54
C PRO A 76 -55.78 -2.15 20.67
N ASP A 77 -56.95 -2.08 21.30
CA ASP A 77 -57.72 -0.86 21.52
C ASP A 77 -57.32 -0.14 22.83
N PHE A 78 -56.46 -0.75 23.65
CA PHE A 78 -55.96 -0.14 24.87
C PHE A 78 -54.75 0.77 24.58
N ALA A 79 -54.91 2.05 24.93
CA ALA A 79 -53.88 3.07 24.71
C ALA A 79 -52.66 2.94 25.64
N GLY A 80 -52.73 2.10 26.68
CA GLY A 80 -51.67 1.95 27.66
C GLY A 80 -51.58 3.11 28.66
N GLY A 81 -50.41 3.26 29.29
CA GLY A 81 -50.10 4.24 30.32
C GLY A 81 -49.41 3.63 31.55
N ASN A 82 -49.25 4.44 32.59
CA ASN A 82 -48.58 4.00 33.82
C ASN A 82 -49.52 3.22 34.74
N ILE A 83 -49.12 2.00 35.12
CA ILE A 83 -49.68 1.30 36.26
C ILE A 83 -49.02 1.84 37.54
N ALA A 84 -49.75 2.74 38.21
CA ALA A 84 -49.28 3.42 39.42
C ALA A 84 -49.22 2.47 40.63
N ILE A 85 -48.09 1.78 40.81
CA ILE A 85 -47.88 0.87 41.94
C ILE A 85 -47.90 1.61 43.29
N THR A 86 -48.40 0.95 44.34
CA THR A 86 -48.46 1.49 45.70
C THR A 86 -48.06 0.43 46.71
N ASN A 87 -47.41 0.84 47.79
CA ASN A 87 -46.89 -0.09 48.78
C ASN A 87 -47.92 -0.50 49.85
N THR A 88 -49.07 -1.07 49.43
CA THR A 88 -50.14 -1.52 50.33
C THR A 88 -50.34 -3.04 50.27
N ALA A 89 -50.78 -3.66 51.36
CA ALA A 89 -50.97 -5.11 51.41
C ALA A 89 -51.95 -5.65 50.36
N ALA A 90 -52.94 -4.84 49.95
CA ALA A 90 -53.90 -5.22 48.91
C ALA A 90 -53.27 -5.30 47.51
N ASN A 91 -52.22 -4.50 47.26
CA ASN A 91 -51.64 -4.30 45.93
C ASN A 91 -50.34 -5.08 45.68
N ARG A 92 -49.85 -5.82 46.69
CA ARG A 92 -48.70 -6.71 46.54
C ARG A 92 -49.13 -8.13 46.18
N MET A 93 -48.41 -8.78 45.26
CA MET A 93 -48.46 -10.24 45.10
C MET A 93 -47.54 -10.93 46.11
N VAL A 94 -46.38 -10.33 46.41
CA VAL A 94 -45.46 -10.80 47.46
C VAL A 94 -45.41 -9.77 48.59
N SER A 95 -45.80 -10.18 49.79
CA SER A 95 -45.85 -9.30 50.97
C SER A 95 -44.63 -9.37 51.88
N THR A 96 -43.73 -10.34 51.62
CA THR A 96 -42.50 -10.56 52.38
C THR A 96 -41.30 -9.92 51.70
N ASN A 97 -40.31 -9.50 52.48
CA ASN A 97 -39.05 -8.99 51.93
C ASN A 97 -38.38 -10.06 51.04
N LEU A 98 -37.99 -9.69 49.82
CA LEU A 98 -37.47 -10.66 48.83
C LEU A 98 -36.10 -11.22 49.23
N TYR A 99 -35.27 -10.43 49.91
CA TYR A 99 -33.95 -10.86 50.37
C TYR A 99 -33.99 -11.88 51.52
N ALA A 100 -35.04 -11.82 52.36
CA ALA A 100 -35.22 -12.66 53.54
C ALA A 100 -36.09 -13.91 53.30
N ALA A 101 -36.77 -13.98 52.16
CA ALA A 101 -37.84 -14.95 51.91
C ALA A 101 -37.36 -16.42 51.75
N ASN A 102 -36.07 -16.68 51.50
CA ASN A 102 -35.60 -18.00 51.03
C ASN A 102 -34.47 -18.65 51.84
N GLY A 103 -34.55 -18.67 53.19
CA GLY A 103 -33.81 -19.62 54.03
C GLY A 103 -32.30 -19.74 53.73
N ALA A 104 -31.82 -20.92 53.32
CA ALA A 104 -30.40 -21.19 52.98
C ALA A 104 -29.89 -20.42 51.74
N VAL A 105 -30.79 -19.74 51.02
CA VAL A 105 -30.55 -18.89 49.84
C VAL A 105 -30.93 -17.44 50.14
N ALA A 106 -31.05 -17.06 51.42
CA ALA A 106 -31.13 -15.65 51.83
C ALA A 106 -29.86 -14.93 51.34
N GLY A 107 -30.00 -13.66 50.95
CA GLY A 107 -28.91 -12.97 50.26
C GLY A 107 -28.73 -11.55 50.72
N GLY A 108 -27.65 -10.95 50.23
CA GLY A 108 -27.06 -9.75 50.81
C GLY A 108 -27.82 -8.48 50.47
N VAL A 109 -28.49 -8.44 49.32
CA VAL A 109 -29.06 -7.20 48.78
C VAL A 109 -30.43 -6.92 49.40
N GLY A 110 -30.53 -5.84 50.20
CA GLY A 110 -31.72 -5.45 50.97
C GLY A 110 -32.68 -4.50 50.24
N GLY A 111 -33.49 -3.74 50.99
CA GLY A 111 -34.36 -2.68 50.46
C GLY A 111 -35.72 -3.13 49.92
N ASP A 112 -35.81 -4.32 49.31
CA ASP A 112 -37.03 -4.77 48.62
C ASP A 112 -38.09 -5.38 49.57
N SER A 113 -39.16 -4.64 49.89
CA SER A 113 -40.20 -5.05 50.87
C SER A 113 -41.29 -5.98 50.31
N GLY A 114 -41.07 -6.55 49.13
CA GLY A 114 -42.03 -7.40 48.40
C GLY A 114 -42.08 -7.05 46.92
N ALA A 115 -43.11 -7.55 46.23
CA ALA A 115 -43.30 -7.32 44.79
C ALA A 115 -44.76 -7.02 44.43
N SER A 116 -44.95 -6.12 43.45
CA SER A 116 -46.26 -5.83 42.85
C SER A 116 -46.74 -7.01 42.03
N TYR A 117 -45.87 -7.52 41.15
CA TYR A 117 -46.11 -8.67 40.31
C TYR A 117 -45.15 -9.81 40.65
N GLU A 118 -45.69 -11.02 40.79
CA GLU A 118 -44.90 -12.24 40.98
C GLU A 118 -45.21 -13.19 39.84
N VAL A 119 -44.18 -13.59 39.09
CA VAL A 119 -44.29 -14.49 37.94
C VAL A 119 -43.57 -15.79 38.29
N THR A 120 -44.30 -16.91 38.31
CA THR A 120 -43.79 -18.22 38.77
C THR A 120 -43.97 -19.34 37.75
N ALA A 121 -44.72 -19.10 36.67
CA ALA A 121 -44.94 -20.05 35.58
C ALA A 121 -44.31 -19.58 34.25
N PRO A 122 -44.08 -20.49 33.29
CA PRO A 122 -43.71 -20.14 31.92
C PRO A 122 -44.69 -19.16 31.28
N VAL A 123 -44.18 -18.04 30.75
CA VAL A 123 -45.01 -17.00 30.12
C VAL A 123 -44.16 -16.05 29.27
N THR A 124 -44.73 -15.54 28.18
CA THR A 124 -44.22 -14.32 27.51
C THR A 124 -45.09 -13.13 27.90
N ILE A 125 -44.50 -12.13 28.55
CA ILE A 125 -45.12 -10.84 28.86
C ILE A 125 -44.56 -9.82 27.87
N ASP A 126 -45.41 -9.35 26.96
CA ASP A 126 -45.07 -8.41 25.90
C ASP A 126 -45.99 -7.20 26.04
N LEU A 127 -45.42 -6.09 26.51
CA LEU A 127 -46.18 -4.88 26.83
C LEU A 127 -46.16 -3.84 25.70
N GLU A 128 -45.60 -4.20 24.53
CA GLU A 128 -45.59 -3.42 23.28
C GLU A 128 -45.16 -1.95 23.44
N HIS A 129 -44.31 -1.63 24.43
CA HIS A 129 -43.94 -0.26 24.81
C HIS A 129 -45.15 0.66 25.12
N LYS A 130 -46.29 0.07 25.50
CA LYS A 130 -47.54 0.79 25.82
C LYS A 130 -47.76 0.98 27.31
N ILE A 131 -47.24 0.08 28.14
CA ILE A 131 -47.47 0.08 29.59
C ILE A 131 -46.17 0.38 30.32
N THR A 132 -46.22 1.35 31.23
CA THR A 132 -45.15 1.60 32.22
C THR A 132 -45.59 1.15 33.61
N VAL A 133 -44.63 0.85 34.49
CA VAL A 133 -44.93 0.38 35.86
C VAL A 133 -44.04 1.09 36.86
N HIS A 134 -44.55 2.16 37.45
CA HIS A 134 -43.81 2.91 38.46
C HIS A 134 -44.75 3.66 39.43
N PRO A 135 -44.25 4.09 40.61
CA PRO A 135 -45.02 4.89 41.56
C PRO A 135 -45.63 6.14 40.91
N ALA A 136 -46.79 6.59 41.40
CA ALA A 136 -47.35 7.87 40.97
C ALA A 136 -46.44 9.03 41.40
N GLY A 137 -45.88 9.76 40.44
CA GLY A 137 -44.94 10.86 40.69
C GLY A 137 -43.51 10.37 40.97
N ALA A 138 -42.68 11.21 41.58
CA ALA A 138 -41.29 10.89 41.90
C ALA A 138 -41.13 10.13 43.24
N GLY A 139 -41.98 9.13 43.49
CA GLY A 139 -42.07 8.48 44.80
C GLY A 139 -40.99 7.41 45.02
N ASP A 140 -40.33 7.46 46.17
CA ASP A 140 -39.50 6.37 46.70
C ASP A 140 -40.40 5.27 47.30
N LEU A 141 -40.54 4.15 46.58
CA LEU A 141 -41.29 2.98 47.05
C LEU A 141 -40.40 1.74 47.05
N ALA A 142 -40.05 1.26 48.24
CA ALA A 142 -39.37 -0.01 48.51
C ALA A 142 -40.21 -1.26 48.15
N LEU A 143 -40.64 -1.37 46.89
CA LEU A 143 -41.48 -2.41 46.32
C LEU A 143 -41.01 -2.70 44.89
N VAL A 144 -40.68 -3.96 44.59
CA VAL A 144 -40.25 -4.34 43.25
C VAL A 144 -41.46 -4.42 42.31
N PRO A 145 -41.42 -3.78 41.13
CA PRO A 145 -42.42 -4.00 40.08
C PRO A 145 -42.59 -5.48 39.71
N PHE A 146 -41.53 -6.14 39.23
CA PHE A 146 -41.57 -7.54 38.82
C PHE A 146 -40.62 -8.43 39.63
N HIS A 147 -41.17 -9.48 40.25
CA HIS A 147 -40.42 -10.60 40.78
C HIS A 147 -40.59 -11.82 39.87
N LEU A 148 -39.53 -12.17 39.14
CA LEU A 148 -39.51 -13.29 38.20
C LEU A 148 -38.86 -14.49 38.90
N ASN A 149 -39.65 -15.50 39.26
CA ASN A 149 -39.23 -16.60 40.12
C ASN A 149 -39.79 -17.95 39.64
N GLY A 150 -39.72 -18.19 38.33
CA GLY A 150 -40.15 -19.40 37.66
C GLY A 150 -39.35 -19.67 36.38
N PRO A 151 -39.59 -20.80 35.71
CA PRO A 151 -38.90 -21.14 34.48
C PRO A 151 -39.53 -20.49 33.24
N ASP A 152 -38.74 -20.29 32.19
CA ASP A 152 -39.17 -19.93 30.83
C ASP A 152 -40.01 -18.65 30.77
N ILE A 153 -39.54 -17.60 31.45
CA ILE A 153 -40.22 -16.30 31.52
C ILE A 153 -39.54 -15.34 30.54
N ILE A 154 -40.31 -14.73 29.65
CA ILE A 154 -39.85 -13.64 28.79
C ILE A 154 -40.61 -12.38 29.18
N LEU A 155 -39.88 -11.33 29.56
CA LEU A 155 -40.41 -9.98 29.74
C LEU A 155 -39.84 -9.10 28.62
N ARG A 156 -40.69 -8.55 27.76
CA ARG A 156 -40.23 -7.75 26.62
C ARG A 156 -41.06 -6.52 26.33
N ALA A 157 -40.43 -5.57 25.63
CA ALA A 157 -41.07 -4.34 25.16
C ALA A 157 -41.77 -3.60 26.30
N VAL A 158 -41.03 -3.34 27.38
CA VAL A 158 -41.57 -2.65 28.57
C VAL A 158 -40.80 -1.38 28.85
N ASP A 159 -41.54 -0.32 29.13
CA ASP A 159 -40.99 1.02 29.33
C ASP A 159 -41.09 1.47 30.79
N ASP A 160 -40.08 2.21 31.25
CA ASP A 160 -40.04 2.93 32.53
C ASP A 160 -40.61 2.13 33.72
N VAL A 161 -40.15 0.89 33.86
CA VAL A 161 -40.46 0.03 35.00
C VAL A 161 -39.45 0.31 36.10
N TRP A 162 -39.91 0.81 37.25
CA TRP A 162 -39.03 1.02 38.39
C TRP A 162 -39.78 1.09 39.73
N GLY A 163 -39.08 0.71 40.79
CA GLY A 163 -39.41 1.00 42.18
C GLY A 163 -38.36 1.93 42.80
N GLY A 164 -38.46 2.24 44.08
CA GLY A 164 -37.44 3.02 44.79
C GLY A 164 -36.14 2.25 45.06
N GLU A 165 -36.07 0.97 44.69
CA GLU A 165 -34.96 0.08 45.02
C GLU A 165 -34.61 -0.72 43.75
N THR A 166 -35.19 -1.92 43.58
CA THR A 166 -35.05 -2.75 42.37
C THR A 166 -36.23 -2.61 41.41
N SER A 167 -35.95 -2.56 40.11
CA SER A 167 -36.98 -2.57 39.06
C SER A 167 -37.43 -4.01 38.71
N ILE A 168 -36.47 -4.90 38.50
CA ILE A 168 -36.74 -6.31 38.17
C ILE A 168 -35.91 -7.22 39.08
N TYR A 169 -36.57 -8.07 39.86
CA TYR A 169 -35.91 -9.00 40.76
C TYR A 169 -36.07 -10.43 40.24
N ILE A 170 -34.95 -11.08 39.95
CA ILE A 170 -34.89 -12.45 39.43
C ILE A 170 -34.56 -13.40 40.59
N GLY A 171 -35.56 -14.16 41.01
CA GLY A 171 -35.52 -15.01 42.19
C GLY A 171 -34.73 -16.30 42.00
N PRO A 172 -34.46 -17.05 43.09
CA PRO A 172 -33.62 -18.24 43.07
C PRO A 172 -34.23 -19.45 42.33
N MET A 173 -35.53 -19.40 42.00
CA MET A 173 -36.20 -20.45 41.21
C MET A 173 -36.27 -20.10 39.71
N ALA A 174 -35.76 -18.93 39.31
CA ALA A 174 -35.75 -18.48 37.93
C ALA A 174 -34.88 -19.39 37.05
N LYS A 175 -35.41 -19.82 35.92
CA LYS A 175 -34.66 -20.58 34.90
C LYS A 175 -35.02 -20.10 33.51
N ARG A 176 -34.07 -19.84 32.60
CA ARG A 176 -34.38 -19.37 31.23
C ARG A 176 -35.27 -18.12 31.27
N VAL A 177 -34.81 -17.11 31.99
CA VAL A 177 -35.52 -15.83 32.06
C VAL A 177 -34.86 -14.85 31.10
N THR A 178 -35.65 -14.24 30.23
CA THR A 178 -35.18 -13.25 29.25
C THR A 178 -35.85 -11.90 29.52
N LEU A 179 -35.03 -10.87 29.70
CA LEU A 179 -35.43 -9.46 29.65
C LEU A 179 -34.98 -8.94 28.28
N ASP A 180 -35.91 -8.54 27.42
CA ASP A 180 -35.60 -8.17 26.03
C ASP A 180 -36.28 -6.86 25.65
N GLU A 181 -35.61 -5.97 24.91
CA GLU A 181 -36.20 -4.70 24.45
C GLU A 181 -36.81 -3.88 25.62
N ILE A 182 -36.12 -3.81 26.76
CA ILE A 182 -36.55 -3.01 27.91
C ILE A 182 -36.01 -1.58 27.76
N GLU A 183 -36.87 -0.57 27.91
CA GLU A 183 -36.45 0.83 27.88
C GLU A 183 -36.73 1.51 29.23
N ILE A 184 -35.69 1.75 30.02
CA ILE A 184 -35.82 2.42 31.31
C ILE A 184 -34.85 3.60 31.39
N GLN A 185 -35.41 4.78 31.63
CA GLN A 185 -34.66 6.01 31.85
C GLN A 185 -35.33 6.80 32.97
N THR A 186 -35.04 6.41 34.22
CA THR A 186 -35.82 6.96 35.33
C THR A 186 -35.54 8.46 35.50
N GLY A 187 -36.61 9.25 35.65
CA GLY A 187 -36.52 10.70 35.83
C GLY A 187 -36.07 11.14 37.23
N THR A 188 -35.89 10.19 38.16
CA THR A 188 -35.63 10.45 39.59
C THR A 188 -34.36 9.73 40.02
N TYR A 189 -33.85 10.00 41.22
CA TYR A 189 -32.65 9.30 41.72
C TYR A 189 -32.98 8.15 42.68
N TYR A 190 -34.27 7.89 42.94
CA TYR A 190 -34.68 6.86 43.89
C TYR A 190 -34.39 5.46 43.38
N PRO A 191 -34.65 5.09 42.12
CA PRO A 191 -34.28 3.76 41.62
C PRO A 191 -32.77 3.53 41.73
N GLU A 192 -32.39 2.50 42.48
CA GLU A 192 -30.99 2.17 42.76
C GLU A 192 -30.51 1.02 41.85
N ARG A 193 -31.43 0.14 41.45
CA ARG A 193 -31.13 -1.08 40.70
C ARG A 193 -32.08 -1.32 39.53
N PHE A 194 -31.53 -1.59 38.35
CA PHE A 194 -32.34 -2.07 37.23
C PHE A 194 -32.72 -3.53 37.45
N PHE A 195 -31.75 -4.44 37.60
CA PHE A 195 -32.04 -5.83 37.94
C PHE A 195 -31.20 -6.40 39.09
N VAL A 196 -31.76 -7.40 39.76
CA VAL A 196 -31.06 -8.26 40.72
C VAL A 196 -31.20 -9.72 40.26
N VAL A 197 -30.10 -10.49 40.24
CA VAL A 197 -30.11 -11.94 39.96
C VAL A 197 -29.65 -12.72 41.19
N ARG A 198 -30.53 -13.58 41.70
CA ARG A 198 -30.28 -14.36 42.92
C ARG A 198 -29.60 -15.69 42.65
N GLY A 199 -28.70 -16.07 43.57
CA GLY A 199 -28.09 -17.40 43.61
C GLY A 199 -29.14 -18.51 43.53
N GLY A 200 -28.91 -19.50 42.67
CA GLY A 200 -29.89 -20.52 42.29
C GLY A 200 -30.56 -20.27 40.95
N ALA A 201 -30.61 -19.02 40.48
CA ALA A 201 -31.10 -18.68 39.14
C ALA A 201 -30.19 -19.28 38.04
N GLU A 202 -30.80 -19.65 36.91
CA GLU A 202 -30.15 -20.36 35.81
C GLU A 202 -30.57 -19.80 34.45
N GLU A 203 -29.61 -19.63 33.53
CA GLU A 203 -29.82 -19.21 32.13
C GLU A 203 -30.60 -17.89 32.03
N ILE A 204 -30.03 -16.81 32.58
CA ILE A 204 -30.65 -15.49 32.62
C ILE A 204 -30.08 -14.64 31.49
N THR A 205 -30.94 -14.01 30.69
CA THR A 205 -30.54 -13.14 29.57
C THR A 205 -31.14 -11.75 29.73
N VAL A 206 -30.30 -10.72 29.58
CA VAL A 206 -30.71 -9.31 29.49
C VAL A 206 -30.21 -8.79 28.15
N SER A 207 -31.13 -8.51 27.23
CA SER A 207 -30.81 -8.21 25.84
C SER A 207 -31.51 -6.99 25.25
N ASN A 208 -30.87 -6.37 24.26
CA ASN A 208 -31.45 -5.36 23.37
C ASN A 208 -32.14 -4.19 24.11
N SER A 209 -31.69 -3.87 25.32
CA SER A 209 -32.36 -2.92 26.21
C SER A 209 -31.62 -1.59 26.28
N THR A 210 -32.36 -0.51 26.55
CA THR A 210 -31.81 0.84 26.79
C THR A 210 -32.00 1.20 28.26
N ILE A 211 -30.91 1.36 29.01
CA ILE A 211 -30.93 1.42 30.48
C ILE A 211 -30.23 2.68 30.96
N GLY A 212 -30.89 3.49 31.77
CA GLY A 212 -30.34 4.71 32.37
C GLY A 212 -31.17 5.21 33.56
N GLY A 213 -30.67 6.23 34.24
CA GLY A 213 -31.41 6.86 35.34
C GLY A 213 -31.40 6.08 36.65
N PHE A 214 -30.28 5.46 37.03
CA PHE A 214 -30.12 4.82 38.34
C PHE A 214 -28.99 5.50 39.11
N ALA A 215 -29.18 5.78 40.40
CA ALA A 215 -28.12 6.39 41.20
C ALA A 215 -27.04 5.35 41.54
N SER A 216 -25.76 5.70 41.32
CA SER A 216 -24.62 4.88 41.78
C SER A 216 -23.74 5.68 42.72
N ASN A 217 -23.76 5.29 43.98
CA ASN A 217 -22.89 5.82 45.03
C ASN A 217 -22.40 4.72 46.01
N GLU A 218 -22.93 3.49 45.93
CA GLU A 218 -22.61 2.35 46.81
C GLU A 218 -22.64 1.02 46.03
N ARG A 219 -22.07 -0.04 46.60
CA ARG A 219 -21.90 -1.37 45.95
C ARG A 219 -23.21 -2.05 45.57
N ASP A 220 -24.27 -1.80 46.33
CA ASP A 220 -25.57 -2.43 46.08
C ASP A 220 -26.45 -1.59 45.12
N TRP A 221 -25.96 -0.42 44.67
CA TRP A 221 -26.71 0.55 43.86
C TRP A 221 -26.10 0.64 42.46
N ASN A 222 -26.46 -0.32 41.62
CA ASN A 222 -25.90 -0.56 40.30
C ASN A 222 -26.97 -0.97 39.30
N TRP A 223 -26.73 -0.85 37.99
CA TRP A 223 -27.71 -1.28 36.99
C TRP A 223 -28.03 -2.78 37.12
N GLY A 224 -27.01 -3.63 37.14
CA GLY A 224 -27.17 -5.05 37.40
C GLY A 224 -26.45 -5.46 38.67
N VAL A 225 -27.14 -6.14 39.58
CA VAL A 225 -26.56 -6.72 40.79
C VAL A 225 -26.74 -8.23 40.77
N VAL A 226 -25.64 -8.95 40.98
CA VAL A 226 -25.65 -10.40 41.17
C VAL A 226 -25.54 -10.71 42.66
N ASP A 227 -26.31 -11.66 43.15
CA ASP A 227 -26.33 -12.07 44.56
C ASP A 227 -26.28 -13.60 44.65
N GLY A 228 -25.19 -14.15 44.14
CA GLY A 228 -24.81 -15.57 44.16
C GLY A 228 -24.09 -15.94 45.45
N THR A 229 -24.83 -15.91 46.56
CA THR A 229 -24.32 -15.88 47.95
C THR A 229 -23.36 -16.99 48.38
N SER A 230 -23.25 -18.09 47.64
CA SER A 230 -22.28 -19.16 47.93
C SER A 230 -22.04 -20.08 46.73
N ALA A 231 -20.94 -20.82 46.76
CA ALA A 231 -20.65 -21.88 45.79
C ALA A 231 -21.71 -23.00 45.74
N SER A 232 -22.56 -23.15 46.77
CA SER A 232 -23.67 -24.13 46.75
C SER A 232 -24.91 -23.59 46.01
N PHE A 233 -25.01 -22.28 45.85
CA PHE A 233 -26.10 -21.58 45.18
C PHE A 233 -25.55 -20.46 44.27
N PRO A 234 -24.71 -20.78 43.27
CA PRO A 234 -24.22 -19.78 42.32
C PRO A 234 -25.37 -19.31 41.43
N VAL A 235 -25.19 -18.16 40.76
CA VAL A 235 -25.94 -17.85 39.54
C VAL A 235 -25.32 -18.65 38.40
N LYS A 236 -26.14 -19.34 37.59
CA LYS A 236 -25.66 -20.21 36.52
C LYS A 236 -26.02 -19.65 35.16
N GLY A 237 -25.06 -19.21 34.37
CA GLY A 237 -25.33 -18.60 33.06
C GLY A 237 -26.09 -17.27 33.18
N LEU A 238 -25.34 -16.17 33.22
CA LEU A 238 -25.87 -14.81 33.07
C LEU A 238 -25.31 -14.21 31.78
N THR A 239 -26.18 -13.85 30.84
CA THR A 239 -25.82 -13.19 29.59
C THR A 239 -26.41 -11.78 29.57
N VAL A 240 -25.56 -10.76 29.44
CA VAL A 240 -25.94 -9.36 29.27
C VAL A 240 -25.42 -8.91 27.91
N THR A 241 -26.31 -8.78 26.92
CA THR A 241 -25.91 -8.62 25.53
C THR A 241 -26.67 -7.56 24.73
N GLY A 242 -26.01 -6.84 23.84
CA GLY A 242 -26.68 -5.91 22.93
C GLY A 242 -27.37 -4.72 23.62
N ASN A 243 -27.03 -4.43 24.88
CA ASN A 243 -27.68 -3.35 25.63
C ASN A 243 -26.97 -2.01 25.42
N THR A 244 -27.74 -0.93 25.42
CA THR A 244 -27.22 0.44 25.42
C THR A 244 -27.44 1.07 26.79
N PHE A 245 -26.35 1.34 27.49
CA PHE A 245 -26.41 2.06 28.75
C PHE A 245 -26.31 3.57 28.51
N VAL A 246 -27.13 4.34 29.21
CA VAL A 246 -27.29 5.79 28.97
C VAL A 246 -26.82 6.60 30.17
N ALA A 247 -25.91 7.53 29.89
CA ALA A 247 -25.51 8.61 30.79
C ALA A 247 -25.89 9.94 30.13
N GLY A 248 -26.89 10.63 30.67
CA GLY A 248 -27.49 11.84 30.08
C GLY A 248 -26.58 13.07 30.06
N ASP A 249 -25.39 12.99 30.65
CA ASP A 249 -24.32 13.97 30.45
C ASP A 249 -22.93 13.32 30.42
N ALA A 250 -21.94 14.06 29.89
CA ALA A 250 -20.55 13.60 29.79
C ALA A 250 -19.81 13.57 31.14
N SER A 251 -20.42 14.09 32.22
CA SER A 251 -19.81 14.12 33.55
C SER A 251 -20.01 12.80 34.32
N GLY A 252 -20.98 11.98 33.91
CA GLY A 252 -21.34 10.73 34.59
C GLY A 252 -21.74 10.92 36.05
N ALA A 253 -22.09 12.15 36.43
CA ALA A 253 -22.41 12.51 37.80
C ALA A 253 -23.91 12.46 38.05
N CYS A 254 -24.27 11.86 39.18
CA CYS A 254 -25.62 12.00 39.70
C CYS A 254 -25.89 13.43 40.14
N ASN A 255 -27.07 13.93 39.76
CA ASN A 255 -27.62 15.15 40.33
C ASN A 255 -28.48 14.74 41.54
N GLY A 256 -28.36 15.45 42.66
CA GLY A 256 -29.18 15.21 43.87
C GLY A 256 -30.70 15.40 43.70
N SER A 257 -31.17 15.69 42.48
CA SER A 257 -32.59 15.79 42.12
C SER A 257 -33.02 14.89 40.95
N THR A 258 -32.08 14.28 40.20
CA THR A 258 -32.36 13.49 38.99
C THR A 258 -31.24 12.47 38.73
N ALA A 259 -31.55 11.24 38.32
CA ALA A 259 -30.52 10.28 37.89
C ALA A 259 -30.11 10.37 36.41
N ALA A 260 -30.65 11.33 35.66
CA ALA A 260 -30.41 11.45 34.21
C ALA A 260 -28.91 11.46 33.83
N GLY A 261 -28.03 12.05 34.64
CA GLY A 261 -26.58 12.08 34.39
C GLY A 261 -25.76 10.96 35.04
N CYS A 262 -26.39 10.07 35.83
CA CYS A 262 -25.69 9.02 36.57
C CYS A 262 -25.12 7.94 35.64
N THR A 263 -23.91 7.49 35.94
CA THR A 263 -23.38 6.20 35.46
C THR A 263 -23.30 5.22 36.61
N SER A 264 -23.72 3.98 36.36
CA SER A 264 -23.72 2.88 37.33
C SER A 264 -23.02 1.66 36.73
N THR A 265 -22.74 0.64 37.54
CA THR A 265 -22.11 -0.59 37.04
C THR A 265 -23.16 -1.47 36.32
N PRO A 266 -22.97 -1.81 35.02
CA PRO A 266 -23.80 -2.78 34.31
C PRO A 266 -23.94 -4.13 35.00
N VAL A 267 -22.83 -4.68 35.51
CA VAL A 267 -22.83 -5.93 36.30
C VAL A 267 -21.89 -5.78 37.49
N ASP A 268 -22.47 -5.71 38.68
CA ASP A 268 -21.77 -5.85 39.95
C ASP A 268 -21.98 -7.26 40.50
N ALA A 269 -20.88 -8.00 40.67
CA ALA A 269 -20.86 -9.32 41.28
C ALA A 269 -19.75 -9.43 42.33
N TYR A 270 -19.51 -8.34 43.06
CA TYR A 270 -18.50 -8.27 44.10
C TYR A 270 -18.73 -9.36 45.17
N GLU A 271 -17.72 -10.19 45.43
CA GLU A 271 -17.77 -11.33 46.38
C GLU A 271 -18.85 -12.41 46.05
N GLN A 272 -19.29 -12.52 44.79
CA GLN A 272 -20.36 -13.45 44.38
C GLN A 272 -19.85 -14.73 43.69
N HIS A 273 -20.73 -15.73 43.58
CA HIS A 273 -20.47 -16.96 42.82
C HIS A 273 -21.32 -17.04 41.55
N ILE A 274 -20.66 -17.16 40.40
CA ILE A 274 -21.27 -17.31 39.08
C ILE A 274 -20.59 -18.50 38.37
N THR A 275 -21.32 -19.34 37.64
CA THR A 275 -20.66 -20.38 36.82
C THR A 275 -20.21 -19.82 35.48
N ASP A 276 -21.08 -19.09 34.79
CA ASP A 276 -20.84 -18.59 33.45
C ASP A 276 -21.41 -17.16 33.35
N LEU A 277 -20.59 -16.20 32.90
CA LEU A 277 -20.96 -14.80 32.70
C LEU A 277 -20.55 -14.34 31.31
N GLU A 278 -21.52 -13.92 30.51
CA GLU A 278 -21.30 -13.28 29.21
C GLU A 278 -21.73 -11.81 29.26
N PHE A 279 -20.84 -10.92 28.85
CA PHE A 279 -21.10 -9.49 28.68
C PHE A 279 -20.67 -9.09 27.27
N THR A 280 -21.61 -9.07 26.31
CA THR A 280 -21.26 -8.95 24.89
C THR A 280 -22.03 -7.87 24.14
N ASP A 281 -21.41 -7.24 23.14
CA ASP A 281 -22.10 -6.31 22.23
C ASP A 281 -22.81 -5.12 22.93
N ASN A 282 -22.37 -4.74 24.14
CA ASN A 282 -22.98 -3.65 24.90
C ASN A 282 -22.28 -2.31 24.63
N VAL A 283 -23.02 -1.21 24.71
CA VAL A 283 -22.49 0.15 24.66
C VAL A 283 -22.54 0.77 26.05
N VAL A 284 -21.37 1.10 26.62
CA VAL A 284 -21.25 1.64 27.97
C VAL A 284 -20.45 2.96 27.97
N PRO A 285 -21.12 4.12 28.02
CA PRO A 285 -20.45 5.42 27.98
C PRO A 285 -20.13 5.97 29.38
N ASN A 286 -19.11 6.83 29.45
CA ASN A 286 -18.85 7.77 30.55
C ASN A 286 -18.63 7.16 31.94
N ILE A 287 -18.27 5.88 32.03
CA ILE A 287 -18.02 5.19 33.31
C ILE A 287 -16.98 5.97 34.15
N ASN A 288 -17.25 6.10 35.45
CA ASN A 288 -16.33 6.63 36.46
C ASN A 288 -15.90 8.11 36.26
N ARG A 289 -16.64 8.88 35.47
CA ARG A 289 -16.36 10.30 35.19
C ARG A 289 -16.51 11.19 36.42
N SER A 290 -17.53 10.96 37.24
CA SER A 290 -17.75 11.72 38.48
C SER A 290 -16.69 11.39 39.54
N SER A 291 -16.29 12.38 40.34
CA SER A 291 -15.39 12.16 41.49
C SER A 291 -16.03 11.39 42.64
N SER A 292 -17.36 11.28 42.64
CA SER A 292 -18.12 10.51 43.63
C SER A 292 -18.57 9.16 43.10
N SER A 293 -18.26 8.81 41.84
CA SER A 293 -18.61 7.52 41.27
C SER A 293 -17.48 6.52 41.51
N GLU A 294 -17.86 5.28 41.85
CA GLU A 294 -16.95 4.13 41.84
C GLU A 294 -17.36 3.09 40.78
N ALA A 295 -18.16 3.51 39.80
CA ALA A 295 -18.74 2.65 38.78
C ALA A 295 -17.66 1.98 37.92
N ARG A 296 -17.92 0.72 37.55
CA ARG A 296 -17.14 -0.08 36.62
C ARG A 296 -18.04 -0.50 35.46
N ALA A 297 -17.52 -1.14 34.42
CA ALA A 297 -18.39 -1.90 33.54
C ALA A 297 -18.76 -3.25 34.18
N LEU A 298 -17.72 -3.93 34.68
CA LEU A 298 -17.81 -5.20 35.38
C LEU A 298 -17.03 -5.10 36.69
N ASP A 299 -17.72 -5.23 37.83
CA ASP A 299 -17.09 -5.36 39.15
C ASP A 299 -17.17 -6.83 39.59
N LEU A 300 -16.11 -7.59 39.33
CA LEU A 300 -16.01 -9.01 39.71
C LEU A 300 -14.98 -9.22 40.81
N ARG A 301 -14.66 -8.17 41.57
CA ARG A 301 -13.64 -8.27 42.60
C ARG A 301 -14.07 -9.29 43.65
N TYR A 302 -13.14 -10.17 44.02
CA TYR A 302 -13.37 -11.30 44.93
C TYR A 302 -14.47 -12.30 44.47
N ALA A 303 -15.02 -12.17 43.26
CA ALA A 303 -15.99 -13.11 42.74
C ALA A 303 -15.35 -14.47 42.46
N THR A 304 -16.16 -15.52 42.45
CA THR A 304 -15.80 -16.80 41.81
C THR A 304 -16.61 -16.91 40.53
N VAL A 305 -15.95 -16.91 39.38
CA VAL A 305 -16.57 -17.11 38.07
C VAL A 305 -15.93 -18.34 37.43
N GLY A 306 -16.73 -19.26 36.89
CA GLY A 306 -16.20 -20.35 36.09
C GLY A 306 -15.67 -19.81 34.77
N GLU A 307 -16.56 -19.49 33.84
CA GLU A 307 -16.26 -18.94 32.52
C GLU A 307 -16.73 -17.48 32.42
N LEU A 308 -15.83 -16.59 31.98
CA LEU A 308 -16.12 -15.18 31.72
C LEU A 308 -15.91 -14.86 30.24
N LYS A 309 -16.91 -14.29 29.58
CA LYS A 309 -16.79 -13.78 28.21
C LYS A 309 -17.16 -12.31 28.14
N VAL A 310 -16.25 -11.49 27.63
CA VAL A 310 -16.42 -10.06 27.41
C VAL A 310 -16.04 -9.76 25.96
N SER A 311 -17.03 -9.59 25.07
CA SER A 311 -16.71 -9.43 23.64
C SER A 311 -17.60 -8.45 22.88
N GLY A 312 -17.03 -7.73 21.91
CA GLY A 312 -17.81 -6.81 21.05
C GLY A 312 -18.36 -5.57 21.75
N ASN A 313 -17.93 -5.27 22.98
CA ASN A 313 -18.46 -4.13 23.72
C ASN A 313 -17.75 -2.82 23.33
N ALA A 314 -18.50 -1.71 23.36
CA ALA A 314 -17.98 -0.36 23.20
C ALA A 314 -17.98 0.39 24.54
N PHE A 315 -16.81 0.50 25.15
CA PHE A 315 -16.57 1.30 26.36
C PHE A 315 -16.07 2.69 25.95
N THR A 316 -16.97 3.66 25.88
CA THR A 316 -16.66 4.99 25.35
C THR A 316 -16.43 5.98 26.48
N ALA A 317 -15.33 6.72 26.39
CA ALA A 317 -15.01 7.82 27.27
C ALA A 317 -14.98 7.46 28.78
N PRO A 318 -14.48 6.27 29.21
CA PRO A 318 -14.34 5.97 30.63
C PRO A 318 -13.23 6.86 31.24
N TYR A 319 -13.35 7.13 32.53
CA TYR A 319 -12.38 7.92 33.28
C TYR A 319 -11.64 7.06 34.30
N TYR A 320 -10.31 7.13 34.32
CA TYR A 320 -9.47 6.33 35.21
C TYR A 320 -9.05 7.11 36.46
N ARG A 321 -9.30 6.51 37.62
CA ARG A 321 -8.73 6.92 38.91
C ARG A 321 -8.00 5.74 39.52
N ALA A 322 -7.30 6.01 40.62
CA ALA A 322 -6.61 4.99 41.39
C ALA A 322 -7.54 3.80 41.72
N ARG A 323 -7.11 2.57 41.39
CA ARG A 323 -7.79 1.30 41.75
C ARG A 323 -9.19 1.14 41.16
N GLN A 324 -9.44 1.74 40.00
CA GLN A 324 -10.71 1.63 39.29
C GLN A 324 -10.43 1.20 37.85
N ALA A 325 -10.86 -0.01 37.51
CA ALA A 325 -10.80 -0.56 36.17
C ALA A 325 -12.17 -0.55 35.50
N VAL A 326 -12.20 -0.68 34.17
CA VAL A 326 -13.46 -0.87 33.44
C VAL A 326 -13.92 -2.32 33.66
N VAL A 327 -13.00 -3.27 33.44
CA VAL A 327 -13.17 -4.68 33.79
C VAL A 327 -12.28 -4.98 34.98
N ASP A 328 -12.86 -5.12 36.18
CA ASP A 328 -12.13 -5.29 37.42
C ASP A 328 -12.29 -6.71 37.97
N LEU A 329 -11.24 -7.50 37.82
CA LEU A 329 -11.19 -8.90 38.25
C LEU A 329 -10.29 -9.07 39.48
N ALA A 330 -9.96 -7.99 40.20
CA ALA A 330 -9.02 -8.06 41.31
C ALA A 330 -9.46 -9.09 42.36
N TYR A 331 -8.55 -9.99 42.73
CA TYR A 331 -8.80 -11.10 43.67
C TYR A 331 -9.88 -12.12 43.26
N ALA A 332 -10.42 -12.05 42.04
CA ALA A 332 -11.40 -13.01 41.54
C ALA A 332 -10.79 -14.41 41.40
N THR A 333 -11.60 -15.44 41.53
CA THR A 333 -11.25 -16.82 41.16
C THR A 333 -11.91 -17.12 39.83
N LEU A 334 -11.10 -17.28 38.78
CA LEU A 334 -11.56 -17.55 37.42
C LEU A 334 -11.08 -18.94 36.97
N ASP A 335 -11.97 -19.76 36.40
CA ASP A 335 -11.50 -20.94 35.65
C ASP A 335 -11.01 -20.50 34.27
N SER A 336 -11.85 -19.86 33.47
CA SER A 336 -11.48 -19.30 32.16
C SER A 336 -11.99 -17.89 31.91
N PHE A 337 -11.32 -17.16 31.00
CA PHE A 337 -11.85 -15.91 30.47
C PHE A 337 -11.51 -15.64 29.00
N GLU A 338 -12.40 -14.93 28.31
CA GLU A 338 -12.20 -14.34 26.99
C GLU A 338 -12.56 -12.85 27.07
N ILE A 339 -11.62 -11.96 26.77
CA ILE A 339 -11.87 -10.51 26.60
C ILE A 339 -11.44 -10.15 25.19
N ILE A 340 -12.37 -10.20 24.22
CA ILE A 340 -12.04 -10.21 22.79
C ILE A 340 -12.83 -9.18 21.99
N GLY A 341 -12.16 -8.41 21.13
CA GLY A 341 -12.87 -7.54 20.18
C GLY A 341 -13.64 -6.40 20.83
N ASN A 342 -13.17 -5.86 21.96
CA ASN A 342 -13.80 -4.72 22.64
C ASN A 342 -13.11 -3.40 22.27
N ASP A 343 -13.91 -2.34 22.19
CA ASP A 343 -13.47 -0.99 21.91
C ASP A 343 -13.45 -0.15 23.20
N PHE A 344 -12.28 0.03 23.79
CA PHE A 344 -12.04 0.99 24.86
C PHE A 344 -11.54 2.30 24.24
N THR A 345 -12.42 3.28 24.05
CA THR A 345 -12.08 4.50 23.28
C THR A 345 -12.30 5.78 24.07
N GLN A 346 -11.61 6.84 23.67
CA GLN A 346 -11.67 8.16 24.31
C GLN A 346 -11.35 8.13 25.82
N MET A 347 -10.52 7.18 26.23
CA MET A 347 -10.14 7.03 27.63
C MET A 347 -9.40 8.27 28.14
N SER A 348 -9.62 8.61 29.40
CA SER A 348 -8.94 9.73 30.06
C SER A 348 -8.76 9.46 31.54
N GLY A 349 -7.83 10.13 32.21
CA GLY A 349 -7.67 9.95 33.65
C GLY A 349 -6.35 10.50 34.17
N ASN A 350 -6.27 10.64 35.50
CA ASN A 350 -5.09 11.12 36.22
C ASN A 350 -4.58 10.04 37.19
N GLY A 351 -4.62 8.76 36.80
CA GLY A 351 -4.09 7.68 37.64
C GLY A 351 -2.63 7.98 37.95
N ASP A 352 -2.31 8.34 39.19
CA ASP A 352 -0.93 8.65 39.59
C ASP A 352 -0.53 7.67 40.71
N VAL A 353 -0.65 6.38 40.39
CA VAL A 353 -0.41 5.32 41.37
C VAL A 353 0.33 4.15 40.75
N ASP A 354 1.40 3.77 41.44
CA ASP A 354 1.98 2.45 41.39
C ASP A 354 0.91 1.43 41.86
N ASP A 355 0.59 0.51 40.95
CA ASP A 355 -0.11 -0.75 41.16
C ASP A 355 -1.66 -0.65 41.16
N SER A 356 -2.30 -1.25 40.16
CA SER A 356 -3.76 -1.50 39.97
C SER A 356 -4.67 -0.44 39.30
N ALA A 357 -4.14 0.52 38.53
CA ALA A 357 -4.98 1.34 37.63
C ALA A 357 -4.85 0.84 36.17
N ALA A 358 -5.88 0.18 35.65
CA ALA A 358 -5.87 -0.34 34.28
C ALA A 358 -7.26 -0.37 33.63
N ALA A 359 -7.35 -0.48 32.30
CA ALA A 359 -8.61 -0.80 31.64
C ALA A 359 -9.13 -2.17 32.08
N ILE A 360 -8.22 -3.15 32.11
CA ILE A 360 -8.45 -4.50 32.59
C ILE A 360 -7.48 -4.79 33.74
N VAL A 361 -8.02 -5.12 34.91
CA VAL A 361 -7.24 -5.69 36.02
C VAL A 361 -7.55 -7.17 36.09
N LEU A 362 -6.53 -8.01 35.89
CA LEU A 362 -6.62 -9.46 36.06
C LEU A 362 -6.49 -9.86 37.54
N PRO A 363 -6.88 -11.10 37.90
CA PRO A 363 -6.89 -11.56 39.30
C PRO A 363 -5.57 -11.39 40.06
N THR A 364 -5.60 -10.54 41.09
CA THR A 364 -4.51 -10.32 42.06
C THR A 364 -4.30 -11.52 42.98
N ASP A 365 -3.05 -11.95 43.19
CA ASP A 365 -2.67 -13.07 44.07
C ASP A 365 -3.35 -14.40 43.71
N ARG A 366 -3.69 -14.59 42.43
CA ARG A 366 -4.45 -15.74 41.93
C ARG A 366 -3.86 -16.28 40.64
N ARG A 367 -4.18 -17.55 40.36
CA ARG A 367 -3.95 -18.20 39.06
C ARG A 367 -5.28 -18.29 38.32
N ILE A 368 -5.21 -18.28 37.01
CA ILE A 368 -6.31 -18.68 36.13
C ILE A 368 -6.34 -20.21 36.07
N GLY A 369 -7.53 -20.81 36.08
CA GLY A 369 -7.69 -22.26 36.15
C GLY A 369 -7.28 -22.96 34.86
N SER A 370 -8.09 -22.81 33.82
CA SER A 370 -8.00 -23.57 32.57
C SER A 370 -7.42 -22.76 31.40
N ALA A 371 -7.85 -21.52 31.16
CA ALA A 371 -7.36 -20.66 30.05
C ALA A 371 -7.73 -19.18 30.21
N GLY A 372 -6.99 -18.26 29.58
CA GLY A 372 -7.36 -16.85 29.52
C GLY A 372 -6.89 -16.18 28.23
N THR A 373 -7.72 -15.33 27.61
CA THR A 373 -7.34 -14.61 26.38
C THR A 373 -7.81 -13.18 26.40
N ILE A 374 -6.90 -12.25 26.07
CA ILE A 374 -7.18 -10.85 25.76
C ILE A 374 -6.75 -10.62 24.32
N ALA A 375 -7.68 -10.51 23.38
CA ALA A 375 -7.35 -10.41 21.95
C ALA A 375 -8.20 -9.42 21.15
N ASP A 376 -7.65 -8.90 20.07
CA ASP A 376 -8.38 -8.04 19.11
C ASP A 376 -9.06 -6.80 19.74
N ASN A 377 -8.63 -6.36 20.93
CA ASN A 377 -9.20 -5.20 21.59
C ASN A 377 -8.49 -3.91 21.14
N GLN A 378 -9.25 -2.82 21.04
CA GLN A 378 -8.71 -1.48 20.88
C GLN A 378 -8.69 -0.73 22.21
N PHE A 379 -7.53 -0.22 22.59
CA PHE A 379 -7.34 0.64 23.75
C PHE A 379 -6.83 2.01 23.28
N VAL A 380 -7.73 2.96 23.11
CA VAL A 380 -7.44 4.30 22.57
C VAL A 380 -7.79 5.40 23.58
N ALA A 381 -6.77 6.08 24.11
CA ALA A 381 -6.94 7.21 25.01
C ALA A 381 -7.22 8.53 24.26
N THR A 382 -7.55 9.60 24.96
CA THR A 382 -7.64 10.97 24.41
C THR A 382 -6.30 11.70 24.36
N GLY A 383 -5.34 11.25 25.15
CA GLY A 383 -3.95 11.69 25.21
C GLY A 383 -3.12 10.62 25.91
N THR A 384 -1.89 10.91 26.32
CA THR A 384 -1.10 9.95 27.09
C THR A 384 -1.58 9.89 28.53
N MET A 385 -1.98 8.70 28.98
CA MET A 385 -2.47 8.45 30.35
C MET A 385 -1.38 7.85 31.23
N ASN A 386 -1.33 8.28 32.48
CA ASN A 386 -0.49 7.71 33.52
C ASN A 386 -1.08 6.38 34.07
N THR A 387 -1.48 5.44 33.20
CA THR A 387 -2.09 4.18 33.65
C THR A 387 -1.67 3.02 32.74
N GLN A 388 -1.97 1.77 33.15
CA GLN A 388 -1.83 0.59 32.28
C GLN A 388 -3.11 0.37 31.46
N ALA A 389 -3.04 -0.35 30.35
CA ALA A 389 -4.22 -0.90 29.70
C ALA A 389 -4.58 -2.26 30.32
N VAL A 390 -3.57 -3.11 30.52
CA VAL A 390 -3.70 -4.42 31.17
C VAL A 390 -2.72 -4.51 32.34
N TYR A 391 -3.24 -4.83 33.52
CA TYR A 391 -2.44 -5.08 34.72
C TYR A 391 -2.73 -6.46 35.30
N TRP A 392 -1.67 -7.22 35.59
CA TRP A 392 -1.79 -8.49 36.30
C TRP A 392 -0.72 -8.67 37.37
N ASP A 393 -1.17 -8.90 38.59
CA ASP A 393 -0.36 -9.36 39.72
C ASP A 393 -0.77 -10.78 40.10
N GLY A 394 -0.10 -11.76 39.50
CA GLY A 394 -0.41 -13.17 39.69
C GLY A 394 -0.07 -13.68 41.09
N LEU A 395 -0.08 -15.00 41.25
CA LEU A 395 0.27 -15.63 42.52
C LEU A 395 1.78 -15.84 42.65
N GLU A 396 2.41 -15.25 43.67
CA GLU A 396 3.84 -15.45 43.98
C GLU A 396 4.18 -16.95 44.06
N PRO A 397 5.09 -17.45 43.19
CA PRO A 397 5.50 -18.85 43.24
C PRO A 397 6.51 -19.06 44.39
N PRO A 398 6.54 -20.27 45.00
CA PRO A 398 7.51 -20.60 46.03
C PRO A 398 8.98 -20.58 45.53
N ASP A 399 9.21 -20.74 44.22
CA ASP A 399 10.51 -20.59 43.55
C ASP A 399 10.47 -19.39 42.59
N SER A 400 10.82 -18.20 43.08
CA SER A 400 10.55 -16.92 42.41
C SER A 400 11.64 -16.43 41.44
N ALA A 401 12.80 -17.09 41.39
CA ALA A 401 13.96 -16.58 40.65
C ALA A 401 13.81 -16.67 39.11
N THR A 402 13.00 -17.58 38.58
CA THR A 402 12.69 -17.76 37.14
C THR A 402 11.41 -18.58 36.96
N ASN A 403 10.24 -17.98 37.18
CA ASN A 403 8.97 -18.72 37.09
C ASN A 403 8.61 -19.02 35.64
N LEU A 404 8.61 -20.30 35.27
CA LEU A 404 8.18 -20.80 33.96
C LEU A 404 6.89 -21.62 34.04
N ALA A 405 6.17 -21.55 35.17
CA ALA A 405 4.85 -22.18 35.24
C ALA A 405 3.93 -21.50 34.23
N ASP A 406 3.35 -22.28 33.33
CA ASP A 406 2.38 -21.81 32.36
C ASP A 406 1.19 -21.17 33.08
N SER A 407 0.90 -19.92 32.72
CA SER A 407 -0.25 -19.18 33.23
C SER A 407 -1.53 -19.49 32.45
N ARG A 408 -1.40 -20.06 31.25
CA ARG A 408 -2.44 -20.31 30.26
C ARG A 408 -3.16 -19.05 29.80
N VAL A 409 -2.51 -17.89 29.95
CA VAL A 409 -3.03 -16.60 29.51
C VAL A 409 -2.28 -16.12 28.27
N SER A 410 -3.02 -15.64 27.30
CA SER A 410 -2.52 -14.95 26.11
C SER A 410 -3.05 -13.51 26.05
N ILE A 411 -2.19 -12.58 25.67
CA ILE A 411 -2.51 -11.19 25.37
C ILE A 411 -1.97 -10.92 23.96
N VAL A 412 -2.83 -11.00 22.95
CA VAL A 412 -2.40 -11.05 21.54
C VAL A 412 -3.23 -10.15 20.64
N ASP A 413 -2.64 -9.64 19.56
CA ASP A 413 -3.38 -8.92 18.51
C ASP A 413 -4.19 -7.69 19.02
N ASN A 414 -3.82 -7.10 20.15
CA ASN A 414 -4.46 -5.88 20.67
C ASN A 414 -3.74 -4.62 20.15
N HIS A 415 -4.48 -3.52 20.06
CA HIS A 415 -3.94 -2.20 19.74
C HIS A 415 -4.00 -1.26 20.95
N PHE A 416 -2.87 -0.65 21.32
CA PHE A 416 -2.76 0.26 22.47
C PHE A 416 -2.26 1.65 22.05
N ASP A 417 -3.02 2.70 22.29
CA ASP A 417 -2.61 4.07 21.95
C ASP A 417 -2.92 5.05 23.08
N GLY A 418 -1.86 5.57 23.71
CA GLY A 418 -1.96 6.54 24.81
C GLY A 418 -1.77 5.97 26.21
N PHE A 419 -1.11 4.82 26.34
CA PHE A 419 -0.75 4.20 27.63
C PHE A 419 0.75 4.23 27.86
N SER A 420 1.17 4.01 29.11
CA SER A 420 2.58 4.11 29.55
C SER A 420 3.08 5.56 29.65
N THR A 421 3.60 5.90 30.83
CA THR A 421 4.37 7.11 31.10
C THR A 421 5.49 6.77 32.08
N SER A 422 6.34 7.73 32.44
CA SER A 422 7.35 7.54 33.48
C SER A 422 6.77 7.12 34.85
N THR A 423 5.48 7.36 35.11
CA THR A 423 4.83 6.98 36.37
C THR A 423 4.07 5.66 36.29
N SER A 424 3.31 5.38 35.22
CA SER A 424 2.59 4.10 35.05
C SER A 424 3.46 2.94 34.54
N ARG A 425 4.59 3.29 33.91
CA ARG A 425 5.69 2.42 33.50
C ARG A 425 5.41 1.48 32.33
N SER A 426 4.19 1.03 32.06
CA SER A 426 3.89 0.31 30.82
C SER A 426 2.43 0.25 30.39
N GLY A 427 2.19 -0.13 29.13
CA GLY A 427 0.84 -0.42 28.61
C GLY A 427 0.32 -1.77 29.10
N ILE A 428 1.17 -2.80 29.04
CA ILE A 428 0.92 -4.11 29.65
C ILE A 428 1.91 -4.29 30.79
N ARG A 429 1.43 -4.58 32.00
CA ARG A 429 2.29 -4.76 33.19
C ARG A 429 1.97 -6.06 33.91
N MET A 430 3.00 -6.88 34.11
CA MET A 430 2.88 -8.20 34.71
C MET A 430 3.84 -8.37 35.89
N THR A 431 3.34 -8.93 36.97
CA THR A 431 4.10 -9.36 38.15
C THR A 431 3.62 -10.74 38.57
N GLN A 432 4.55 -11.65 38.88
CA GLN A 432 4.24 -12.98 39.45
C GLN A 432 3.30 -13.87 38.61
N THR A 433 3.23 -13.64 37.30
CA THR A 433 2.24 -14.30 36.42
C THR A 433 2.65 -15.71 35.97
N GLY A 434 3.94 -16.06 36.03
CA GLY A 434 4.46 -17.22 35.30
C GLY A 434 4.62 -16.89 33.82
N VAL A 435 4.29 -17.83 32.94
CA VAL A 435 4.42 -17.63 31.49
C VAL A 435 3.09 -17.16 30.90
N VAL A 436 3.10 -15.95 30.35
CA VAL A 436 2.01 -15.31 29.60
C VAL A 436 2.47 -15.12 28.17
N GLU A 437 1.70 -15.61 27.20
CA GLU A 437 1.95 -15.30 25.79
C GLU A 437 1.62 -13.83 25.55
N ILE A 438 2.61 -13.06 25.09
CA ILE A 438 2.39 -11.70 24.61
C ILE A 438 2.98 -11.62 23.21
N ALA A 439 2.12 -11.44 22.21
CA ALA A 439 2.51 -11.49 20.82
C ALA A 439 1.64 -10.57 19.96
N ARG A 440 2.20 -10.04 18.86
CA ARG A 440 1.46 -9.28 17.83
C ARG A 440 0.65 -8.07 18.33
N ASN A 441 0.93 -7.56 19.52
CA ASN A 441 0.28 -6.36 20.02
C ASN A 441 0.96 -5.13 19.41
N THR A 442 0.19 -4.14 18.98
CA THR A 442 0.71 -2.89 18.42
C THR A 442 0.54 -1.74 19.41
N PHE A 443 1.44 -0.76 19.40
CA PHE A 443 1.26 0.45 20.19
C PHE A 443 1.41 1.70 19.32
N GLY A 444 0.39 2.56 19.37
CA GLY A 444 0.34 3.82 18.61
C GLY A 444 1.25 4.90 19.19
N ALA A 445 1.43 5.98 18.43
CA ALA A 445 2.39 7.06 18.71
C ALA A 445 2.14 7.87 19.99
N ARG A 446 1.00 7.67 20.69
CA ARG A 446 0.75 8.30 22.00
C ARG A 446 1.14 7.39 23.16
N SER A 447 1.46 6.14 22.88
CA SER A 447 1.99 5.22 23.88
C SER A 447 3.39 5.65 24.33
N GLY A 448 3.72 5.35 25.58
CA GLY A 448 4.98 5.75 26.19
C GLY A 448 6.06 4.71 26.01
N SER A 449 6.91 4.91 25.01
CA SER A 449 8.24 4.29 24.92
C SER A 449 9.36 5.29 25.27
N GLN A 450 10.48 4.81 25.82
CA GLN A 450 11.70 5.58 26.04
C GLN A 450 12.33 6.01 24.71
N ALA A 451 12.71 7.28 24.60
CA ALA A 451 13.56 7.75 23.50
C ALA A 451 14.88 6.96 23.39
N ASN A 452 15.43 6.51 24.53
CA ASN A 452 16.51 5.53 24.55
C ASN A 452 15.96 4.14 24.90
N THR A 453 15.47 3.43 23.87
CA THR A 453 14.84 2.10 23.97
C THR A 453 15.73 1.01 24.56
N VAL A 454 17.05 1.24 24.66
CA VAL A 454 17.99 0.39 25.41
C VAL A 454 17.46 0.16 26.82
N LEU A 455 16.99 1.19 27.54
CA LEU A 455 16.47 1.02 28.90
C LEU A 455 15.20 0.15 29.00
N GLU A 456 14.48 -0.05 27.90
CA GLU A 456 13.32 -0.95 27.88
C GLU A 456 13.75 -2.41 27.83
N GLU A 457 14.83 -2.71 27.11
CA GLU A 457 15.51 -4.00 27.21
C GLU A 457 16.11 -4.18 28.62
N PHE A 458 16.62 -3.07 29.18
CA PHE A 458 17.44 -3.05 30.38
C PHE A 458 16.76 -2.40 31.57
N THR A 459 16.13 -3.21 32.40
CA THR A 459 15.87 -2.82 33.78
C THR A 459 15.77 -4.07 34.65
N GLY A 460 16.50 -4.09 35.77
CA GLY A 460 16.39 -5.14 36.78
C GLY A 460 14.97 -5.29 37.34
N ASN A 461 14.78 -6.17 38.33
CA ASN A 461 13.49 -6.27 39.02
C ASN A 461 12.99 -4.89 39.49
N GLY A 462 11.73 -4.56 39.21
CA GLY A 462 11.12 -3.28 39.58
C GLY A 462 11.45 -2.10 38.66
N SER A 463 11.52 -2.33 37.34
CA SER A 463 11.73 -1.28 36.33
C SER A 463 10.95 0.00 36.62
N VAL A 464 11.61 1.14 36.46
CA VAL A 464 11.05 2.50 36.55
C VAL A 464 11.02 3.20 35.19
N ALA A 465 11.40 2.51 34.12
CA ALA A 465 11.33 3.05 32.76
C ALA A 465 9.92 2.87 32.20
N ALA A 466 9.46 3.84 31.39
CA ALA A 466 8.27 3.66 30.56
C ALA A 466 8.60 2.66 29.45
N THR A 467 7.91 1.53 29.39
CA THR A 467 8.07 0.46 28.41
C THR A 467 6.71 0.12 27.79
N LEU A 468 6.66 -0.53 26.64
CA LEU A 468 5.38 -0.99 26.08
C LEU A 468 4.80 -2.17 26.88
N VAL A 469 5.68 -3.12 27.20
CA VAL A 469 5.42 -4.31 28.02
C VAL A 469 6.42 -4.35 29.16
N SER A 470 5.97 -4.68 30.37
CA SER A 470 6.83 -4.81 31.54
C SER A 470 6.67 -6.18 32.22
N ASN A 471 7.75 -6.98 32.13
CA ASN A 471 7.99 -8.13 32.99
C ASN A 471 8.65 -7.60 34.28
N MET A 472 7.81 -7.23 35.26
CA MET A 472 8.25 -6.43 36.41
C MET A 472 9.32 -7.15 37.24
N ASN A 473 9.18 -8.45 37.42
CA ASN A 473 10.09 -9.31 38.17
C ASN A 473 10.37 -10.62 37.42
N ALA A 474 11.34 -11.40 37.91
CA ALA A 474 11.71 -12.69 37.34
C ALA A 474 10.63 -13.79 37.49
N SER A 475 9.51 -13.51 38.15
CA SER A 475 8.35 -14.40 38.21
C SER A 475 7.28 -14.11 37.15
N ALA A 476 7.46 -13.07 36.32
CA ALA A 476 6.68 -12.81 35.10
C ALA A 476 7.53 -13.07 33.85
N ASN A 477 7.12 -14.01 33.00
CA ASN A 477 7.81 -14.49 31.81
C ASN A 477 9.31 -14.82 32.03
N ALA A 478 9.66 -15.27 33.25
CA ALA A 478 11.04 -15.45 33.70
C ALA A 478 11.97 -14.25 33.44
N LYS A 479 11.40 -13.05 33.24
CA LYS A 479 12.08 -11.87 32.74
C LYS A 479 12.99 -12.19 31.54
N LEU A 480 12.41 -12.82 30.52
CA LEU A 480 13.11 -13.27 29.32
C LEU A 480 13.93 -12.14 28.67
N ASN A 481 15.20 -12.41 28.42
CA ASN A 481 16.11 -11.47 27.74
C ASN A 481 15.76 -11.35 26.25
N THR A 482 15.76 -10.11 25.75
CA THR A 482 15.37 -9.76 24.38
C THR A 482 16.54 -9.89 23.40
N TRP A 483 16.33 -10.53 22.25
CA TRP A 483 17.15 -10.43 21.03
C TRP A 483 17.02 -9.03 20.43
N TRP A 484 18.01 -8.53 19.69
CA TRP A 484 17.99 -7.15 19.21
C TRP A 484 18.54 -6.97 17.79
N PRO A 485 18.17 -5.86 17.10
CA PRO A 485 18.52 -5.63 15.71
C PRO A 485 19.84 -4.86 15.42
N THR A 486 20.65 -4.47 16.42
CA THR A 486 21.90 -3.70 16.19
C THR A 486 23.08 -4.15 17.08
N ALA A 487 24.32 -3.83 16.71
CA ALA A 487 25.48 -4.10 17.56
C ALA A 487 25.40 -3.33 18.91
N ARG A 488 25.62 -4.04 20.02
CA ARG A 488 25.41 -3.49 21.38
C ARG A 488 26.46 -2.43 21.72
N THR A 489 26.09 -1.16 21.57
CA THR A 489 26.63 -0.09 22.41
C THR A 489 25.55 0.37 23.39
N SER A 490 25.94 0.84 24.57
CA SER A 490 25.03 1.39 25.59
C SER A 490 24.33 2.68 25.15
N ALA A 491 24.73 3.24 24.01
CA ALA A 491 24.25 4.51 23.50
C ALA A 491 23.15 4.38 22.43
N ASN A 492 22.71 3.16 22.09
CA ASN A 492 21.79 2.91 20.96
C ASN A 492 22.23 3.58 19.65
N VAL A 493 23.54 3.70 19.41
CA VAL A 493 24.06 4.43 18.25
C VAL A 493 24.20 3.47 17.08
N GLN A 494 23.27 3.60 16.14
CA GLN A 494 23.44 3.08 14.79
C GLN A 494 24.20 4.10 13.95
N THR A 495 25.35 3.71 13.41
CA THR A 495 26.22 4.62 12.64
C THR A 495 25.67 4.95 11.25
N THR A 496 24.87 4.04 10.67
CA THR A 496 24.25 4.18 9.34
C THR A 496 22.91 3.44 9.33
N PRO A 497 21.83 4.04 8.79
CA PRO A 497 20.55 3.35 8.58
C PRO A 497 20.71 2.04 7.80
N ILE A 498 19.82 1.06 8.04
CA ILE A 498 19.73 -0.14 7.21
C ILE A 498 18.96 0.25 5.95
N VAL A 499 19.56 0.05 4.79
CA VAL A 499 18.96 0.45 3.50
C VAL A 499 18.05 -0.67 3.00
N ALA A 500 16.77 -0.35 2.80
CA ALA A 500 15.81 -1.23 2.15
C ALA A 500 16.19 -1.46 0.69
N THR A 501 16.15 -2.73 0.26
CA THR A 501 16.39 -3.16 -1.12
C THR A 501 15.14 -3.87 -1.60
N GLU A 502 14.54 -3.42 -2.70
CA GLU A 502 13.27 -3.97 -3.22
C GLU A 502 12.16 -4.05 -2.14
N CYS A 503 11.99 -2.97 -1.36
CA CYS A 503 11.05 -2.91 -0.23
C CYS A 503 11.27 -3.96 0.86
N THR A 504 12.45 -4.58 0.89
CA THR A 504 12.85 -5.56 1.90
C THR A 504 14.04 -5.02 2.68
N VAL A 505 13.97 -5.11 4.01
CA VAL A 505 15.06 -4.70 4.91
C VAL A 505 15.85 -5.93 5.36
N PRO A 506 17.16 -6.00 5.08
CA PRO A 506 18.03 -7.04 5.64
C PRO A 506 18.37 -6.71 7.10
N LEU A 507 17.50 -7.10 8.03
CA LEU A 507 17.62 -6.82 9.46
C LEU A 507 18.55 -7.84 10.13
N GLU A 508 19.76 -7.43 10.51
CA GLU A 508 20.61 -8.27 11.38
C GLU A 508 20.03 -8.32 12.79
N VAL A 509 19.85 -9.51 13.34
CA VAL A 509 19.46 -9.74 14.74
C VAL A 509 20.55 -10.52 15.46
N ALA A 510 20.72 -10.25 16.76
CA ALA A 510 21.74 -10.89 17.58
C ALA A 510 21.16 -11.42 18.91
N PRO A 511 21.72 -12.53 19.44
CA PRO A 511 21.27 -13.12 20.68
C PRO A 511 21.58 -12.25 21.90
N PRO A 512 20.90 -12.48 23.04
CA PRO A 512 21.07 -11.64 24.22
C PRO A 512 22.47 -11.67 24.85
N ALA A 513 23.29 -12.66 24.48
CA ALA A 513 24.72 -12.71 24.73
C ALA A 513 25.43 -13.16 23.44
N ASP A 514 26.47 -12.44 23.01
CA ASP A 514 27.31 -12.82 21.87
C ASP A 514 28.78 -12.43 22.12
N ALA A 515 29.70 -12.94 21.31
CA ALA A 515 31.14 -12.67 21.50
C ALA A 515 31.54 -11.19 21.36
N VAL A 516 30.70 -10.38 20.71
CA VAL A 516 30.88 -8.93 20.53
C VAL A 516 30.32 -8.16 21.72
N ASN A 517 29.59 -8.84 22.60
CA ASN A 517 28.88 -8.28 23.74
C ASN A 517 29.44 -8.80 25.07
N THR A 518 30.23 -7.95 25.74
CA THR A 518 30.91 -8.31 26.99
C THR A 518 30.08 -8.04 28.26
N THR A 519 28.79 -7.68 28.15
CA THR A 519 27.93 -7.31 29.30
C THR A 519 26.80 -8.32 29.51
N ASP A 520 27.12 -9.49 30.04
CA ASP A 520 26.12 -10.47 30.49
C ASP A 520 25.19 -9.86 31.57
N TYR A 521 23.87 -10.00 31.42
CA TYR A 521 22.90 -9.49 32.40
C TYR A 521 22.26 -10.63 33.18
N THR A 522 22.65 -10.74 34.45
CA THR A 522 22.35 -11.88 35.32
C THR A 522 20.93 -11.89 35.90
N ALA A 523 20.09 -10.88 35.63
CA ALA A 523 18.77 -10.74 36.26
C ALA A 523 17.60 -11.30 35.44
N GLY A 524 17.80 -11.59 34.14
CA GLY A 524 16.81 -12.19 33.25
C GLY A 524 17.27 -13.54 32.71
N ARG A 525 16.33 -14.40 32.33
CA ARG A 525 16.63 -15.69 31.72
C ARG A 525 16.97 -15.53 30.23
N TYR A 526 17.99 -16.24 29.76
CA TYR A 526 18.26 -16.36 28.33
C TYR A 526 17.22 -17.24 27.61
N PRO A 527 16.71 -16.83 26.44
CA PRO A 527 15.80 -17.64 25.64
C PRO A 527 16.51 -18.90 25.15
N ALA A 528 15.80 -20.03 25.17
CA ALA A 528 16.20 -21.23 24.48
C ALA A 528 16.09 -21.03 22.96
N VAL A 529 17.00 -21.66 22.22
CA VAL A 529 17.00 -21.69 20.75
C VAL A 529 16.46 -23.05 20.27
N PRO A 530 15.62 -23.12 19.22
CA PRO A 530 15.19 -22.03 18.34
C PRO A 530 14.33 -20.99 19.06
N VAL A 531 14.39 -19.74 18.59
CA VAL A 531 13.60 -18.62 19.11
C VAL A 531 12.74 -18.01 18.01
N ALA A 532 11.59 -17.44 18.36
CA ALA A 532 10.76 -16.67 17.42
C ALA A 532 10.88 -15.17 17.72
N LEU A 533 10.99 -14.36 16.67
CA LEU A 533 11.07 -12.91 16.76
C LEU A 533 9.86 -12.29 16.05
N ASP A 534 8.99 -11.64 16.81
CA ASP A 534 7.96 -10.78 16.27
C ASP A 534 8.61 -9.43 15.90
N VAL A 535 8.54 -9.03 14.64
CA VAL A 535 9.16 -7.80 14.11
C VAL A 535 8.09 -6.72 13.94
N TYR A 536 8.42 -5.50 14.32
CA TYR A 536 7.53 -4.35 14.27
C TYR A 536 8.22 -3.17 13.60
N TRP A 537 7.47 -2.42 12.80
CA TRP A 537 7.87 -1.08 12.37
C TRP A 537 7.39 -0.03 13.36
N THR A 538 8.18 1.03 13.48
CA THR A 538 7.86 2.21 14.27
C THR A 538 8.27 3.50 13.59
N GLN A 539 7.46 4.56 13.73
CA GLN A 539 7.84 5.90 13.29
C GLN A 539 8.87 6.51 14.25
N GLY A 540 8.71 6.22 15.54
CA GLY A 540 9.63 6.62 16.61
C GLY A 540 10.14 5.39 17.35
N ASN A 541 9.38 4.97 18.35
CA ASN A 541 9.75 3.90 19.26
C ASN A 541 8.60 3.00 19.75
N ASP A 542 7.36 3.14 19.29
CA ASP A 542 6.19 2.50 19.93
C ASP A 542 5.73 1.15 19.35
N ALA A 543 6.32 0.62 18.27
CA ALA A 543 5.87 -0.63 17.63
C ALA A 543 4.44 -0.57 17.05
N GLU A 544 4.22 0.41 16.18
CA GLU A 544 2.95 0.79 15.60
C GLU A 544 2.39 -0.25 14.62
N VAL A 545 3.26 -1.00 13.92
CA VAL A 545 2.85 -1.95 12.86
C VAL A 545 3.58 -3.28 13.05
N TYR A 546 2.84 -4.38 13.17
CA TYR A 546 3.40 -5.73 13.18
C TYR A 546 3.74 -6.20 11.76
N LEU A 547 4.97 -6.63 11.53
CA LEU A 547 5.50 -7.03 10.21
C LEU A 547 5.57 -8.55 10.01
N GLY A 548 5.46 -9.33 11.09
CA GLY A 548 5.49 -10.78 11.03
C GLY A 548 6.41 -11.43 12.05
N ARG A 549 6.38 -12.76 12.07
CA ARG A 549 7.17 -13.64 12.95
C ARG A 549 8.28 -14.33 12.16
N TYR A 550 9.48 -14.32 12.72
CA TYR A 550 10.66 -14.92 12.13
C TYR A 550 11.31 -15.93 13.08
N ASP A 551 11.54 -17.15 12.61
CA ASP A 551 12.23 -18.18 13.38
C ASP A 551 13.76 -18.03 13.25
N VAL A 552 14.45 -18.08 14.39
CA VAL A 552 15.91 -18.03 14.49
C VAL A 552 16.39 -19.35 15.07
N ALA A 553 17.10 -20.12 14.25
CA ALA A 553 17.43 -21.52 14.55
C ALA A 553 18.71 -21.73 15.36
N ALA A 554 19.57 -20.72 15.49
CA ALA A 554 20.87 -20.82 16.14
C ALA A 554 21.13 -19.60 17.05
N ASP A 555 21.86 -19.81 18.14
CA ASP A 555 22.25 -18.76 19.11
C ASP A 555 23.44 -17.94 18.58
N GLU A 556 23.27 -17.33 17.41
CA GLU A 556 24.26 -16.51 16.72
C GLU A 556 23.58 -15.39 15.93
N ARG A 557 24.36 -14.46 15.38
CA ARG A 557 23.83 -13.38 14.55
C ARG A 557 23.20 -13.95 13.28
N GLN A 558 22.01 -13.46 12.92
CA GLN A 558 21.29 -13.86 11.71
C GLN A 558 20.73 -12.63 11.00
N THR A 559 20.56 -12.70 9.68
CA THR A 559 19.92 -11.64 8.90
C THR A 559 18.51 -12.08 8.50
N LEU A 560 17.51 -11.34 8.97
CA LEU A 560 16.11 -11.50 8.61
C LEU A 560 15.80 -10.65 7.37
N GLN A 561 15.06 -11.20 6.41
CA GLN A 561 14.55 -10.44 5.27
C GLN A 561 13.13 -9.95 5.61
N VAL A 562 13.03 -8.68 5.97
CA VAL A 562 11.77 -8.09 6.45
C VAL A 562 11.10 -7.32 5.32
N ALA A 563 9.99 -7.84 4.80
CA ALA A 563 9.18 -7.15 3.81
C ALA A 563 8.46 -5.96 4.47
N LEU A 564 8.52 -4.80 3.83
CA LEU A 564 7.83 -3.60 4.31
C LEU A 564 6.42 -3.52 3.74
N PRO A 565 5.37 -3.32 4.57
CA PRO A 565 4.01 -3.11 4.08
C PRO A 565 3.95 -1.85 3.22
N MET A 566 3.26 -1.99 2.09
CA MET A 566 3.09 -0.92 1.12
C MET A 566 1.89 -0.04 1.48
N PRO A 567 1.81 1.19 0.96
CA PRO A 567 0.63 2.01 1.16
C PRO A 567 -0.65 1.29 0.69
N GLY A 568 -1.65 1.21 1.56
CA GLY A 568 -2.90 0.48 1.31
C GLY A 568 -2.89 -0.98 1.76
N ASP A 569 -1.79 -1.47 2.35
CA ASP A 569 -1.74 -2.77 3.03
C ASP A 569 -2.61 -2.76 4.30
N GLU A 570 -3.33 -3.86 4.55
CA GLU A 570 -4.22 -4.04 5.71
C GLU A 570 -3.44 -3.95 7.04
N LEU A 571 -2.15 -4.29 7.04
CA LEU A 571 -1.27 -4.14 8.21
C LEU A 571 -1.16 -2.68 8.70
N LEU A 572 -1.48 -1.71 7.84
CA LEU A 572 -1.40 -0.28 8.16
C LEU A 572 -2.71 0.31 8.70
N GLU A 573 -3.82 -0.45 8.70
CA GLU A 573 -5.14 0.06 9.09
C GLU A 573 -5.18 0.57 10.54
N THR A 574 -4.55 -0.17 11.46
CA THR A 574 -4.47 0.18 12.89
C THR A 574 -3.65 1.45 13.15
N ASN A 575 -2.85 1.90 12.18
CA ASN A 575 -2.04 3.11 12.26
C ASN A 575 -2.49 4.19 11.26
N ASN A 576 -3.79 4.25 10.95
CA ASN A 576 -4.39 5.24 10.03
C ASN A 576 -3.74 5.25 8.63
N GLY A 577 -3.26 4.10 8.15
CA GLY A 577 -2.59 3.97 6.86
C GLY A 577 -1.15 4.51 6.84
N VAL A 578 -0.60 4.93 7.99
CA VAL A 578 0.79 5.37 8.11
C VAL A 578 1.70 4.15 8.29
N GLY A 579 2.73 4.05 7.46
CA GLY A 579 3.65 2.92 7.46
C GLY A 579 5.09 3.30 7.08
N PRO A 580 5.97 2.30 6.90
CA PRO A 580 7.38 2.50 6.57
C PRO A 580 7.63 3.20 5.24
N VAL A 581 6.71 3.04 4.28
CA VAL A 581 6.86 3.54 2.91
C VAL A 581 5.91 4.72 2.69
N ASP A 582 6.47 5.89 2.37
CA ASP A 582 5.65 7.06 2.05
C ASP A 582 4.94 6.87 0.69
N PRO A 583 3.61 7.05 0.60
CA PRO A 583 2.86 6.80 -0.62
C PRO A 583 3.24 7.70 -1.80
N ILE A 584 3.72 8.91 -1.53
CA ILE A 584 3.98 9.90 -2.57
C ILE A 584 5.41 9.75 -3.09
N SER A 585 6.39 9.77 -2.20
CA SER A 585 7.81 9.73 -2.51
C SER A 585 8.37 8.31 -2.64
N GLY A 586 7.70 7.30 -2.08
CA GLY A 586 8.23 5.95 -1.95
C GLY A 586 9.42 5.84 -0.98
N ALA A 587 9.74 6.91 -0.25
CA ALA A 587 10.83 6.92 0.72
C ALA A 587 10.52 5.96 1.87
N VAL A 588 11.52 5.18 2.27
CA VAL A 588 11.46 4.30 3.43
C VAL A 588 11.95 5.08 4.65
N THR A 589 11.17 5.13 5.72
CA THR A 589 11.53 5.84 6.95
C THR A 589 11.09 5.09 8.21
N GLY A 590 11.56 5.55 9.37
CA GLY A 590 11.25 4.96 10.68
C GLY A 590 12.31 3.94 11.12
N ALA A 591 11.90 2.97 11.91
CA ALA A 591 12.80 1.96 12.45
C ALA A 591 12.10 0.61 12.67
N LEU A 592 12.89 -0.45 12.80
CA LEU A 592 12.43 -1.80 13.14
C LEU A 592 12.83 -2.17 14.56
N ARG A 593 11.95 -2.81 15.30
CA ARG A 593 12.26 -3.43 16.60
C ARG A 593 11.63 -4.81 16.70
N VAL A 594 12.12 -5.63 17.62
CA VAL A 594 11.69 -7.02 17.77
C VAL A 594 11.21 -7.32 19.18
N GLN A 595 10.32 -8.30 19.30
CA GLN A 595 9.97 -8.94 20.57
C GLN A 595 10.38 -10.41 20.50
N THR A 596 11.09 -10.88 21.50
CA THR A 596 11.54 -12.28 21.59
C THR A 596 10.46 -13.13 22.22
N ILE A 597 10.16 -14.24 21.57
CA ILE A 597 9.20 -15.24 22.01
C ILE A 597 9.90 -16.58 22.03
N GLU A 598 9.88 -17.26 23.17
CA GLU A 598 10.47 -18.59 23.29
C GLU A 598 9.49 -19.68 22.81
N PRO A 599 9.79 -20.38 21.70
CA PRO A 599 8.99 -21.48 21.18
C PRO A 599 8.93 -22.62 22.20
N GLY A 600 7.72 -23.03 22.55
CA GLY A 600 7.46 -24.14 23.48
C GLY A 600 7.00 -23.70 24.86
N THR A 601 7.51 -22.59 25.41
CA THR A 601 6.96 -22.00 26.64
C THR A 601 5.95 -20.89 26.34
N GLY A 602 6.14 -20.14 25.24
CA GLY A 602 5.33 -18.95 24.95
C GLY A 602 5.78 -17.71 25.72
N ALA A 603 6.86 -17.78 26.49
CA ALA A 603 7.38 -16.64 27.24
C ALA A 603 7.82 -15.54 26.30
N ALA A 604 7.36 -14.31 26.57
CA ALA A 604 7.68 -13.13 25.78
C ALA A 604 8.58 -12.16 26.55
N SER A 605 9.56 -11.60 25.86
CA SER A 605 10.41 -10.53 26.37
C SER A 605 9.70 -9.18 26.33
N GLN A 606 10.34 -8.17 26.93
CA GLN A 606 10.05 -6.77 26.59
C GLN A 606 10.54 -6.50 25.15
N TYR A 607 10.11 -5.40 24.54
CA TYR A 607 10.51 -5.04 23.18
C TYR A 607 11.98 -4.58 23.10
N SER A 608 12.65 -4.90 22.00
CA SER A 608 14.05 -4.55 21.76
C SER A 608 14.22 -3.06 21.49
N ARG A 609 15.46 -2.59 21.45
CA ARG A 609 15.82 -1.33 20.81
C ARG A 609 15.43 -1.30 19.34
N VAL A 610 15.42 -0.10 18.79
CA VAL A 610 15.12 0.15 17.38
C VAL A 610 16.36 0.12 16.48
N ALA A 611 16.18 -0.28 15.23
CA ALA A 611 17.13 -0.15 14.12
C ALA A 611 16.52 0.74 13.03
N VAL A 612 17.09 1.93 12.84
CA VAL A 612 16.66 2.91 11.84
C VAL A 612 16.82 2.32 10.44
N ILE A 613 15.79 2.50 9.61
CA ILE A 613 15.74 2.10 8.22
C ILE A 613 15.66 3.33 7.31
N ASP A 614 16.17 3.20 6.10
CA ASP A 614 16.12 4.21 5.04
C ASP A 614 16.07 3.52 3.67
N GLY A 615 15.90 4.28 2.60
CA GLY A 615 15.91 3.78 1.22
C GLY A 615 14.69 4.22 0.43
N SER A 616 14.43 3.50 -0.66
CA SER A 616 13.31 3.79 -1.56
C SER A 616 12.67 2.51 -2.06
N CYS A 617 11.36 2.53 -2.08
CA CYS A 617 10.49 1.53 -2.67
C CYS A 617 10.06 1.86 -4.10
N ARG A 618 10.71 2.85 -4.73
CA ARG A 618 10.46 3.21 -6.14
C ARG A 618 11.63 2.77 -7.01
N PRO A 619 11.35 2.28 -8.23
CA PRO A 619 12.39 1.84 -9.15
C PRO A 619 13.19 3.04 -9.64
N VAL A 620 14.51 2.89 -9.66
CA VAL A 620 15.44 3.78 -10.36
C VAL A 620 15.73 3.16 -11.70
N LEU A 621 15.53 3.93 -12.77
CA LEU A 621 15.65 3.45 -14.13
C LEU A 621 16.90 4.01 -14.80
N THR A 622 17.55 3.17 -15.60
CA THR A 622 18.58 3.60 -16.54
C THR A 622 18.24 3.11 -17.93
N ILE A 623 18.47 3.94 -18.95
CA ILE A 623 18.36 3.52 -20.35
C ILE A 623 19.67 3.79 -21.06
N ALA A 624 20.16 2.75 -21.74
CA ALA A 624 21.41 2.77 -22.47
C ALA A 624 21.29 1.98 -23.79
N GLN A 625 22.23 2.17 -24.71
CA GLN A 625 22.41 1.28 -25.85
C GLN A 625 22.64 -0.16 -25.36
N ALA A 626 22.12 -1.15 -26.10
CA ALA A 626 22.41 -2.55 -25.80
C ALA A 626 23.91 -2.83 -25.95
N THR A 627 24.46 -3.78 -25.20
CA THR A 627 25.92 -4.01 -25.14
C THR A 627 26.58 -4.42 -26.47
N THR A 628 25.79 -4.92 -27.42
CA THR A 628 26.24 -5.29 -28.77
C THR A 628 25.83 -4.28 -29.84
N GLN A 629 25.21 -3.17 -29.45
CA GLN A 629 24.78 -2.10 -30.35
C GLN A 629 25.98 -1.22 -30.68
N ASN A 630 26.20 -1.01 -31.97
CA ASN A 630 27.17 -0.02 -32.46
C ASN A 630 26.55 1.39 -32.38
N GLU A 631 27.40 2.40 -32.20
CA GLU A 631 27.01 3.82 -32.15
C GLU A 631 26.50 4.29 -33.52
N GLU A 632 27.18 3.88 -34.59
CA GLU A 632 26.70 4.01 -35.97
C GLU A 632 26.46 2.64 -36.58
N THR A 633 25.29 2.45 -37.17
CA THR A 633 24.94 1.15 -37.73
C THR A 633 24.09 1.23 -39.00
N HIS A 634 24.30 0.26 -39.88
CA HIS A 634 23.39 -0.03 -41.00
C HIS A 634 22.31 -1.06 -40.61
N ALA A 635 22.41 -1.68 -39.43
CA ALA A 635 21.37 -2.57 -38.93
C ALA A 635 20.12 -1.77 -38.63
N ARG A 636 18.96 -2.27 -39.09
CA ARG A 636 17.71 -1.52 -39.01
C ARG A 636 17.12 -1.48 -37.60
N ASP A 637 17.32 -2.55 -36.85
CA ASP A 637 16.90 -2.69 -35.47
C ASP A 637 17.94 -2.03 -34.56
N LEU A 638 17.54 -0.95 -33.89
CA LEU A 638 18.34 -0.24 -32.91
C LEU A 638 17.95 -0.75 -31.53
N HIS A 639 18.88 -1.39 -30.83
CA HIS A 639 18.63 -2.02 -29.55
C HIS A 639 19.06 -1.13 -28.38
N PHE A 640 18.12 -0.90 -27.45
CA PHE A 640 18.34 -0.21 -26.18
C PHE A 640 17.95 -1.11 -25.02
N THR A 641 18.65 -1.01 -23.89
CA THR A 641 18.32 -1.74 -22.67
C THR A 641 17.79 -0.77 -21.62
N LEU A 642 16.54 -0.97 -21.20
CA LEU A 642 16.01 -0.41 -19.96
C LEU A 642 16.43 -1.31 -18.81
N THR A 643 17.11 -0.76 -17.80
CA THR A 643 17.47 -1.46 -16.56
C THR A 643 16.79 -0.77 -15.38
N SER A 644 16.21 -1.55 -14.49
CA SER A 644 15.59 -1.09 -13.24
C SER A 644 16.39 -1.58 -12.03
N SER A 645 16.43 -0.79 -10.97
CA SER A 645 17.03 -1.17 -9.68
C SER A 645 16.25 -2.23 -8.92
N MET A 646 15.03 -2.59 -9.38
CA MET A 646 14.15 -3.58 -8.76
C MET A 646 13.16 -4.14 -9.80
N GLN A 647 12.52 -5.28 -9.49
CA GLN A 647 11.54 -5.92 -10.37
C GLN A 647 10.36 -4.99 -10.72
N LEU A 648 10.16 -4.72 -12.02
CA LEU A 648 9.01 -3.98 -12.54
C LEU A 648 7.81 -4.90 -12.77
N ASP A 649 6.61 -4.33 -12.73
CA ASP A 649 5.40 -4.94 -13.28
C ASP A 649 5.48 -4.88 -14.80
N THR A 650 5.65 -6.05 -15.43
CA THR A 650 5.79 -6.17 -16.88
C THR A 650 4.57 -5.67 -17.66
N SER A 651 3.39 -5.61 -17.03
CA SER A 651 2.19 -5.02 -17.65
C SER A 651 2.24 -3.50 -17.77
N THR A 652 3.12 -2.85 -16.99
CA THR A 652 3.33 -1.40 -17.01
C THR A 652 4.49 -0.97 -17.89
N VAL A 653 5.17 -1.90 -18.57
CA VAL A 653 6.29 -1.62 -19.47
C VAL A 653 5.85 -1.91 -20.91
N ALA A 654 5.16 -0.95 -21.51
CA ALA A 654 4.62 -1.00 -22.86
C ALA A 654 5.39 -0.08 -23.83
N SER A 655 5.10 -0.22 -25.13
CA SER A 655 5.71 0.64 -26.16
C SER A 655 5.39 2.13 -25.96
N ASP A 656 4.19 2.43 -25.48
CA ASP A 656 3.69 3.81 -25.39
C ASP A 656 4.33 4.59 -24.22
N ASP A 657 5.05 3.89 -23.35
CA ASP A 657 5.76 4.45 -22.20
C ASP A 657 7.10 5.10 -22.58
N PHE A 658 7.62 4.78 -23.76
CA PHE A 658 8.89 5.29 -24.25
C PHE A 658 8.66 6.45 -25.22
N VAL A 659 9.45 7.51 -25.04
CA VAL A 659 9.47 8.67 -25.94
C VAL A 659 10.66 8.55 -26.86
N LEU A 660 10.38 8.59 -28.17
CA LEU A 660 11.38 8.55 -29.23
C LEU A 660 11.59 9.94 -29.82
N GLU A 661 12.85 10.35 -29.95
CA GLU A 661 13.26 11.50 -30.74
C GLU A 661 14.21 11.05 -31.85
N ALA A 662 13.92 11.43 -33.09
CA ALA A 662 14.84 11.20 -34.21
C ALA A 662 15.14 12.53 -34.89
N THR A 663 16.42 12.83 -35.04
CA THR A 663 16.90 14.06 -35.69
C THR A 663 17.79 13.74 -36.88
N SER A 664 17.89 14.69 -37.81
CA SER A 664 18.76 14.54 -38.97
C SER A 664 20.22 14.42 -38.55
N ALA A 665 20.95 13.50 -39.17
CA ALA A 665 22.32 13.18 -38.86
C ALA A 665 23.18 13.07 -40.13
N THR A 666 24.48 13.17 -39.94
CA THR A 666 25.49 12.80 -40.95
C THR A 666 26.46 11.86 -40.29
N SER A 667 26.68 10.69 -40.88
CA SER A 667 27.61 9.70 -40.34
C SER A 667 29.01 10.28 -40.20
N GLU A 668 29.60 10.10 -39.03
CA GLU A 668 30.98 10.48 -38.69
C GLU A 668 31.98 9.38 -39.09
N GLY A 669 31.50 8.20 -39.48
CA GLY A 669 32.31 7.07 -39.91
C GLY A 669 32.74 6.15 -38.78
N LEU A 670 31.86 6.01 -37.78
CA LEU A 670 32.12 5.22 -36.57
C LEU A 670 31.79 3.75 -36.82
N ASP A 671 32.38 2.86 -36.02
CA ASP A 671 32.11 1.41 -36.04
C ASP A 671 32.21 0.75 -37.43
N GLY A 672 33.05 1.30 -38.31
CA GLY A 672 33.27 0.81 -39.66
C GLY A 672 32.24 1.25 -40.70
N VAL A 673 31.33 2.15 -40.34
CA VAL A 673 30.41 2.84 -41.27
C VAL A 673 31.17 3.91 -42.06
N ILE A 674 30.73 4.21 -43.28
CA ILE A 674 31.35 5.23 -44.14
C ILE A 674 30.87 6.63 -43.75
N ALA A 675 31.81 7.53 -43.45
CA ALA A 675 31.53 8.92 -43.13
C ALA A 675 30.87 9.70 -44.30
N GLY A 676 30.06 10.70 -43.95
CA GLY A 676 29.48 11.66 -44.91
C GLY A 676 28.11 11.27 -45.48
N ILE A 677 27.55 10.12 -45.08
CA ILE A 677 26.17 9.75 -45.42
C ILE A 677 25.22 10.58 -44.56
N SER A 678 24.46 11.49 -45.19
CA SER A 678 23.52 12.39 -44.52
C SER A 678 22.07 11.90 -44.66
N THR A 679 21.19 12.38 -43.77
CA THR A 679 19.73 12.29 -43.94
C THR A 679 19.30 12.78 -45.33
N ILE A 680 18.49 11.98 -46.01
CA ILE A 680 17.89 12.27 -47.31
C ILE A 680 16.70 13.23 -47.14
N ASP A 681 15.78 12.93 -46.21
CA ASP A 681 14.59 13.75 -45.95
C ASP A 681 14.28 13.84 -44.44
N PRO A 682 14.58 14.99 -43.79
CA PRO A 682 14.27 15.23 -42.39
C PRO A 682 12.79 15.09 -42.03
N GLY A 683 11.88 15.29 -42.98
CA GLY A 683 10.43 15.20 -42.75
C GLY A 683 9.89 13.77 -42.68
N ARG A 684 10.73 12.76 -42.93
CA ARG A 684 10.31 11.36 -43.12
C ARG A 684 11.15 10.35 -42.35
N LEU A 685 11.62 10.71 -41.15
CA LEU A 685 12.40 9.81 -40.29
C LEU A 685 11.55 8.70 -39.64
N ASN A 686 10.29 8.98 -39.30
CA ASN A 686 9.31 8.02 -38.77
C ASN A 686 9.84 7.05 -37.67
N PRO A 687 10.34 7.58 -36.53
CA PRO A 687 10.78 6.75 -35.42
C PRO A 687 9.62 5.96 -34.81
N ARG A 688 9.83 4.67 -34.55
CA ARG A 688 8.84 3.79 -33.93
C ARG A 688 9.48 2.67 -33.14
N ILE A 689 8.79 2.21 -32.10
CA ILE A 689 9.17 1.03 -31.33
C ILE A 689 8.57 -0.19 -32.00
N VAL A 690 9.42 -1.20 -32.19
CA VAL A 690 9.05 -2.48 -32.80
C VAL A 690 8.66 -3.49 -31.73
N SER A 691 9.42 -3.53 -30.63
CA SER A 691 9.16 -4.42 -29.52
C SER A 691 9.78 -3.90 -28.24
N VAL A 692 9.13 -4.22 -27.13
CA VAL A 692 9.66 -4.13 -25.77
C VAL A 692 9.53 -5.53 -25.17
N THR A 693 10.66 -6.17 -24.88
CA THR A 693 10.67 -7.56 -24.40
C THR A 693 11.57 -7.70 -23.20
N GLU A 694 11.07 -8.36 -22.14
CA GLU A 694 11.89 -8.69 -20.98
C GLU A 694 13.10 -9.53 -21.40
N VAL A 695 14.28 -9.16 -20.90
CA VAL A 695 15.50 -9.95 -21.10
C VAL A 695 15.40 -11.22 -20.27
N ALA A 696 15.52 -12.37 -20.93
CA ALA A 696 15.35 -13.67 -20.29
C ALA A 696 16.29 -13.85 -19.08
N GLY A 697 15.70 -14.21 -17.93
CA GLY A 697 16.44 -14.40 -16.68
C GLY A 697 16.71 -13.12 -15.87
N SER A 698 16.22 -11.96 -16.33
CA SER A 698 16.31 -10.70 -15.57
C SER A 698 15.25 -10.54 -14.49
N SER A 699 14.18 -11.35 -14.54
CA SER A 699 13.06 -11.30 -13.58
C SER A 699 12.40 -9.90 -13.52
N GLY A 700 12.15 -9.30 -14.68
CA GLY A 700 11.50 -7.99 -14.80
C GLY A 700 12.39 -6.80 -14.45
N THR A 701 13.72 -6.97 -14.38
CA THR A 701 14.67 -5.87 -14.12
C THR A 701 15.33 -5.33 -15.39
N GLN A 702 15.26 -6.04 -16.52
CA GLN A 702 15.82 -5.61 -17.79
C GLN A 702 14.88 -5.86 -18.97
N PHE A 703 14.79 -4.89 -19.88
CA PHE A 703 13.96 -4.97 -21.10
C PHE A 703 14.77 -4.51 -22.32
N ASP A 704 14.72 -5.30 -23.39
CA ASP A 704 15.22 -4.93 -24.72
C ASP A 704 14.15 -4.14 -25.46
N VAL A 705 14.53 -2.95 -25.89
CA VAL A 705 13.69 -1.97 -26.57
C VAL A 705 14.25 -1.80 -27.98
N VAL A 706 13.49 -2.28 -28.97
CA VAL A 706 13.90 -2.27 -30.37
C VAL A 706 13.22 -1.13 -31.10
N VAL A 707 14.00 -0.23 -31.68
CA VAL A 707 13.53 0.97 -32.38
C VAL A 707 13.93 0.93 -33.85
N ARG A 708 13.10 1.51 -34.72
CA ARG A 708 13.38 1.71 -36.15
C ARG A 708 13.12 3.15 -36.57
N VAL A 709 13.90 3.61 -37.53
CA VAL A 709 13.72 4.85 -38.32
C VAL A 709 13.84 4.53 -39.80
N ASP A 710 13.34 5.40 -40.68
CA ASP A 710 13.27 5.14 -42.12
C ASP A 710 14.42 5.75 -42.93
N ASP A 711 15.28 6.55 -42.30
CA ASP A 711 16.43 7.20 -42.93
C ASP A 711 17.55 7.47 -41.93
N THR A 712 18.72 7.91 -42.41
CA THR A 712 19.87 8.28 -41.57
C THR A 712 19.44 9.28 -40.50
N ALA A 713 19.51 8.89 -39.23
CA ALA A 713 19.04 9.68 -38.11
C ALA A 713 19.73 9.31 -36.82
N GLN A 714 19.92 10.31 -35.96
CA GLN A 714 20.28 10.11 -34.56
C GLN A 714 18.99 9.88 -33.76
N VAL A 715 18.89 8.71 -33.13
CA VAL A 715 17.69 8.22 -32.44
C VAL A 715 17.95 8.19 -30.94
N THR A 716 17.14 8.91 -30.18
CA THR A 716 17.18 8.97 -28.72
C THR A 716 15.95 8.29 -28.14
N VAL A 717 16.14 7.46 -27.12
CA VAL A 717 15.04 6.79 -26.38
C VAL A 717 15.02 7.26 -24.93
N THR A 718 13.86 7.69 -24.44
CA THR A 718 13.69 8.13 -23.05
C THR A 718 12.43 7.52 -22.43
N ILE A 719 12.40 7.48 -21.10
CA ILE A 719 11.22 7.13 -20.30
C ILE A 719 11.02 8.19 -19.22
N GLY A 720 9.79 8.68 -19.11
CA GLY A 720 9.42 9.79 -18.23
C GLY A 720 9.35 9.39 -16.77
N GLU A 721 9.18 10.38 -15.88
CA GLU A 721 8.81 10.12 -14.50
C GLU A 721 7.39 9.51 -14.41
N GLY A 722 7.15 8.67 -13.41
CA GLY A 722 5.83 8.12 -13.11
C GLY A 722 5.25 7.17 -14.16
N THR A 723 6.08 6.60 -15.03
CA THR A 723 5.63 5.87 -16.22
C THR A 723 5.54 4.36 -15.97
N VAL A 724 6.59 3.74 -15.41
CA VAL A 724 6.64 2.31 -15.13
C VAL A 724 6.61 2.05 -13.62
N ALA A 725 5.96 0.98 -13.21
CA ALA A 725 5.76 0.67 -11.79
C ALA A 725 6.26 -0.71 -11.41
N ILE A 726 6.48 -0.90 -10.11
CA ILE A 726 6.62 -2.23 -9.50
C ILE A 726 5.23 -2.86 -9.31
N PRO A 727 5.12 -4.18 -9.05
CA PRO A 727 3.83 -4.87 -8.90
C PRO A 727 2.88 -4.27 -7.84
N THR A 728 3.41 -3.54 -6.86
CA THR A 728 2.62 -2.86 -5.82
C THR A 728 2.12 -1.48 -6.24
N GLY A 729 2.36 -1.06 -7.49
CA GLY A 729 1.83 0.15 -8.10
C GLY A 729 2.68 1.42 -7.92
N LEU A 730 3.82 1.36 -7.21
CA LEU A 730 4.70 2.53 -7.08
C LEU A 730 5.55 2.72 -8.35
N ALA A 731 5.32 3.84 -9.03
CA ALA A 731 6.04 4.20 -10.25
C ALA A 731 7.44 4.81 -9.99
N ASN A 732 8.30 4.83 -11.01
CA ASN A 732 9.58 5.53 -10.97
C ASN A 732 9.39 7.03 -10.66
N ILE A 733 10.23 7.62 -9.79
CA ILE A 733 10.06 9.03 -9.38
C ILE A 733 10.76 10.04 -10.29
N SER A 734 11.70 9.57 -11.11
CA SER A 734 12.44 10.40 -12.06
C SER A 734 12.49 9.71 -13.42
N ALA A 735 12.67 10.50 -14.49
CA ALA A 735 13.02 9.96 -15.79
C ALA A 735 14.24 9.04 -15.71
N ALA A 736 14.36 8.07 -16.62
CA ALA A 736 15.53 7.19 -16.61
C ALA A 736 16.80 7.99 -16.85
N THR A 737 17.83 7.68 -16.07
CA THR A 737 19.15 8.26 -16.28
C THR A 737 19.84 7.57 -17.46
N THR A 738 20.72 8.30 -18.13
CA THR A 738 21.53 7.78 -19.22
C THR A 738 22.98 8.25 -19.05
N GLY A 739 23.94 7.53 -19.64
CA GLY A 739 25.34 7.90 -19.63
C GLY A 739 25.64 9.09 -20.54
N ASN A 740 26.86 9.64 -20.42
CA ASN A 740 27.37 10.70 -21.30
C ASN A 740 28.43 10.18 -22.27
N GLU A 741 28.77 8.90 -22.18
CA GLU A 741 29.70 8.24 -23.09
C GLU A 741 28.89 7.43 -24.09
N ARG A 742 29.30 7.46 -25.35
CA ARG A 742 28.57 6.88 -26.46
C ARG A 742 28.21 5.40 -26.27
N ALA A 743 29.02 4.60 -25.59
CA ALA A 743 28.69 3.20 -25.29
C ALA A 743 27.64 3.00 -24.17
N THR A 744 27.21 4.07 -23.51
CA THR A 744 26.36 4.04 -22.29
C THR A 744 25.22 5.06 -22.32
N ASP A 745 25.15 5.87 -23.38
CA ASP A 745 24.08 6.84 -23.58
C ASP A 745 22.83 6.16 -24.17
N ASN A 746 21.79 6.93 -24.42
CA ASN A 746 20.53 6.48 -24.98
C ASN A 746 20.36 6.89 -26.45
N VAL A 747 21.46 7.03 -27.19
CA VAL A 747 21.47 7.65 -28.52
C VAL A 747 22.20 6.78 -29.55
N VAL A 748 21.49 6.22 -30.53
CA VAL A 748 22.10 5.45 -31.63
C VAL A 748 21.89 6.16 -32.95
N THR A 749 22.92 6.19 -33.80
CA THR A 749 22.80 6.74 -35.16
C THR A 749 22.57 5.61 -36.16
N PHE A 750 21.35 5.54 -36.71
CA PHE A 750 21.10 4.71 -37.88
C PHE A 750 21.64 5.41 -39.12
N VAL A 751 22.33 4.67 -39.98
CA VAL A 751 22.85 5.17 -41.25
C VAL A 751 22.21 4.38 -42.38
N ASN A 752 21.41 5.08 -43.20
CA ASN A 752 20.70 4.46 -44.30
C ASN A 752 21.69 3.83 -45.30
N PRO A 753 21.66 2.50 -45.49
CA PRO A 753 22.63 1.81 -46.33
C PRO A 753 22.39 2.01 -47.83
N ILE A 754 21.22 2.50 -48.25
CA ILE A 754 20.87 2.63 -49.66
C ILE A 754 21.46 3.92 -50.24
N SER A 755 22.28 3.78 -51.28
CA SER A 755 22.84 4.89 -52.03
C SER A 755 22.60 4.72 -53.54
N ALA A 756 22.76 5.81 -54.30
CA ALA A 756 22.69 5.80 -55.75
C ALA A 756 23.98 6.37 -56.35
N GLN A 757 24.61 5.65 -57.28
CA GLN A 757 25.89 6.06 -57.88
C GLN A 757 25.90 5.95 -59.41
N PRO A 758 26.31 7.01 -60.13
CA PRO A 758 26.42 8.38 -59.63
C PRO A 758 25.02 8.96 -59.33
N SER A 759 24.89 9.75 -58.26
CA SER A 759 23.63 10.41 -57.90
C SER A 759 23.30 11.61 -58.79
N LYS A 760 24.27 12.10 -59.57
CA LYS A 760 24.13 13.23 -60.50
C LYS A 760 24.95 12.98 -61.77
N PHE A 761 24.37 13.22 -62.94
CA PHE A 761 25.07 13.07 -64.22
C PHE A 761 24.36 13.82 -65.36
N THR A 762 25.03 13.95 -66.50
CA THR A 762 24.53 14.63 -67.70
C THR A 762 23.93 13.63 -68.69
N VAL A 763 22.71 13.87 -69.15
CA VAL A 763 22.03 13.08 -70.21
C VAL A 763 21.83 13.95 -71.44
N VAL A 764 22.28 13.46 -72.60
CA VAL A 764 22.16 14.16 -73.88
C VAL A 764 20.92 13.66 -74.61
N THR A 765 20.07 14.58 -75.07
CA THR A 765 18.82 14.27 -75.77
C THR A 765 19.11 13.57 -77.10
N GLY A 766 18.47 12.45 -77.36
CA GLY A 766 18.69 11.66 -78.59
C GLY A 766 19.92 10.74 -78.57
N ASP A 767 20.77 10.75 -77.52
CA ASP A 767 21.86 9.76 -77.39
C ASP A 767 21.29 8.41 -76.95
N GLU A 768 21.25 7.46 -77.89
CA GLU A 768 20.75 6.11 -77.65
C GLU A 768 21.60 5.31 -76.65
N ARG A 769 22.85 5.74 -76.37
CA ARG A 769 23.73 5.08 -75.38
C ARG A 769 23.39 5.47 -73.94
N GLY A 770 22.81 6.66 -73.73
CA GLY A 770 22.41 7.17 -72.42
C GLY A 770 23.55 7.29 -71.37
N LYS A 771 23.18 7.35 -70.10
CA LYS A 771 24.09 7.24 -68.94
C LYS A 771 23.58 6.23 -67.92
N ASN A 772 24.50 5.61 -67.20
CA ASN A 772 24.16 4.58 -66.22
C ASN A 772 24.24 5.10 -64.79
N PHE A 773 23.32 4.62 -63.96
CA PHE A 773 23.47 4.64 -62.51
C PHE A 773 23.02 3.30 -61.92
N THR A 774 23.38 3.05 -60.67
CA THR A 774 22.91 1.90 -59.89
C THR A 774 22.42 2.34 -58.53
N TYR A 775 21.44 1.62 -57.98
CA TYR A 775 21.22 1.63 -56.54
C TYR A 775 22.12 0.57 -55.92
N MET A 776 22.79 0.92 -54.83
CA MET A 776 23.76 0.07 -54.15
C MET A 776 23.63 0.18 -52.63
N LEU A 777 24.10 -0.86 -51.96
CA LEU A 777 24.17 -0.95 -50.51
C LEU A 777 25.58 -0.58 -50.04
N ALA A 778 25.67 0.22 -48.99
CA ALA A 778 26.93 0.58 -48.35
C ALA A 778 27.70 -0.66 -47.88
N ALA A 779 29.03 -0.57 -47.90
CA ALA A 779 29.88 -1.63 -47.37
C ALA A 779 29.58 -1.81 -45.86
N GLY A 780 29.41 -3.06 -45.42
CA GLY A 780 29.03 -3.38 -44.04
C GLY A 780 27.52 -3.45 -43.77
N ALA A 781 26.67 -3.10 -44.75
CA ALA A 781 25.23 -3.29 -44.63
C ALA A 781 24.84 -4.79 -44.57
N PRO A 782 23.77 -5.18 -43.84
CA PRO A 782 23.32 -6.57 -43.76
C PRO A 782 23.04 -7.17 -45.15
N ALA A 783 23.52 -8.38 -45.47
CA ALA A 783 23.23 -8.97 -46.78
C ALA A 783 21.71 -9.16 -46.97
N PRO A 784 21.10 -8.65 -48.05
CA PRO A 784 19.66 -8.80 -48.28
C PRO A 784 19.28 -10.28 -48.36
N THR A 785 18.29 -10.69 -47.59
CA THR A 785 17.75 -12.06 -47.61
C THR A 785 16.65 -12.22 -48.64
N GLU A 786 15.95 -11.13 -48.94
CA GLU A 786 14.90 -11.03 -49.96
C GLU A 786 15.22 -9.95 -51.00
N GLN A 787 14.49 -9.96 -52.11
CA GLN A 787 14.69 -8.99 -53.19
C GLN A 787 14.23 -7.58 -52.78
N LEU A 788 15.12 -6.60 -52.92
CA LEU A 788 14.79 -5.18 -52.75
C LEU A 788 14.24 -4.64 -54.07
N LYS A 789 12.95 -4.32 -54.11
CA LYS A 789 12.26 -3.83 -55.32
C LYS A 789 12.13 -2.32 -55.27
N PHE A 790 12.76 -1.64 -56.22
CA PHE A 790 12.67 -0.20 -56.35
C PHE A 790 11.55 0.14 -57.34
N THR A 791 10.68 1.08 -56.99
CA THR A 791 9.71 1.67 -57.92
C THR A 791 10.14 3.10 -58.21
N THR A 792 10.46 3.39 -59.46
CA THR A 792 10.96 4.72 -59.86
C THR A 792 9.86 5.60 -60.42
N SER A 793 9.99 6.91 -60.22
CA SER A 793 9.16 7.93 -60.85
C SER A 793 10.05 9.08 -61.34
N ILE A 794 9.73 9.62 -62.51
CA ILE A 794 10.49 10.71 -63.12
C ILE A 794 9.69 11.99 -62.97
N SER A 795 10.34 13.03 -62.46
CA SER A 795 9.86 14.40 -62.45
C SER A 795 10.79 15.26 -63.30
N GLN A 796 10.23 15.91 -64.31
CA GLN A 796 10.95 16.76 -65.25
C GLN A 796 10.09 17.99 -65.61
N PRO A 797 10.69 19.13 -65.96
CA PRO A 797 9.94 20.32 -66.36
C PRO A 797 9.04 20.06 -67.59
N ALA A 798 7.89 20.74 -67.66
CA ALA A 798 6.98 20.59 -68.79
C ALA A 798 7.62 21.09 -70.09
N GLY A 799 7.49 20.32 -71.17
CA GLY A 799 8.00 20.68 -72.50
C GLY A 799 9.43 20.24 -72.79
N THR A 800 10.12 19.57 -71.86
CA THR A 800 11.44 18.96 -72.10
C THR A 800 11.31 17.58 -72.74
N PRO A 801 12.35 17.07 -73.44
CA PRO A 801 12.35 15.71 -73.95
C PRO A 801 12.19 14.66 -72.84
N GLU A 802 11.41 13.61 -73.12
CA GLU A 802 11.04 12.61 -72.12
C GLU A 802 12.22 11.72 -71.74
N LEU A 803 12.52 11.63 -70.43
CA LEU A 803 13.46 10.65 -69.91
C LEU A 803 12.85 9.25 -69.88
N SER A 804 13.63 8.24 -70.22
CA SER A 804 13.28 6.83 -70.15
C SER A 804 14.37 6.02 -69.45
N LEU A 805 13.96 5.06 -68.63
CA LEU A 805 14.85 4.14 -67.92
C LEU A 805 14.83 2.77 -68.59
N SER A 806 15.99 2.09 -68.68
CA SER A 806 16.07 0.71 -69.18
C SER A 806 15.22 -0.27 -68.36
N THR A 807 14.99 0.05 -67.08
CA THR A 807 14.01 -0.62 -66.24
C THR A 807 13.37 0.40 -65.27
N PRO A 808 12.03 0.51 -65.23
CA PRO A 808 11.35 1.37 -64.26
C PRO A 808 11.27 0.73 -62.86
N ALA A 809 11.58 -0.57 -62.74
CA ALA A 809 11.53 -1.33 -61.50
C ALA A 809 12.83 -2.12 -61.26
N PRO A 810 13.95 -1.44 -60.96
CA PRO A 810 15.21 -2.11 -60.69
C PRO A 810 15.16 -2.90 -59.38
N VAL A 811 16.00 -3.93 -59.27
CA VAL A 811 16.01 -4.85 -58.13
C VAL A 811 17.43 -5.14 -57.66
N ILE A 812 17.62 -5.20 -56.34
CA ILE A 812 18.78 -5.84 -55.71
C ILE A 812 18.31 -7.23 -55.28
N ASN A 813 18.88 -8.28 -55.86
CA ASN A 813 18.52 -9.65 -55.49
C ASN A 813 19.09 -10.02 -54.12
N GLY A 814 18.52 -11.03 -53.46
CA GLY A 814 19.07 -11.58 -52.22
C GLY A 814 20.56 -11.92 -52.36
N GLY A 815 21.37 -11.49 -51.41
CA GLY A 815 22.83 -11.63 -51.39
C GLY A 815 23.61 -10.70 -52.33
N ALA A 816 22.95 -9.90 -53.18
CA ALA A 816 23.59 -8.89 -54.02
C ALA A 816 23.69 -7.54 -53.27
N SER A 817 24.67 -6.71 -53.67
CA SER A 817 24.88 -5.38 -53.09
C SER A 817 24.46 -4.23 -54.00
N GLN A 818 24.05 -4.49 -55.24
CA GLN A 818 23.66 -3.45 -56.19
C GLN A 818 22.71 -3.98 -57.26
N THR A 819 21.99 -3.06 -57.91
CA THR A 819 21.15 -3.35 -59.08
C THR A 819 22.03 -3.61 -60.30
N THR A 820 21.45 -4.19 -61.36
CA THR A 820 22.03 -4.02 -62.69
C THR A 820 22.06 -2.54 -63.07
N ALA A 821 22.98 -2.14 -63.95
CA ALA A 821 23.06 -0.76 -64.43
C ALA A 821 21.73 -0.32 -65.06
N ILE A 822 21.19 0.80 -64.57
CA ILE A 822 19.98 1.42 -65.08
C ILE A 822 20.42 2.48 -66.09
N VAL A 823 20.10 2.27 -67.36
CA VAL A 823 20.44 3.20 -68.44
C VAL A 823 19.35 4.26 -68.50
N VAL A 824 19.74 5.53 -68.41
CA VAL A 824 18.88 6.70 -68.56
C VAL A 824 19.12 7.29 -69.93
N THR A 825 18.05 7.38 -70.71
CA THR A 825 18.03 8.00 -72.04
C THR A 825 17.02 9.14 -72.03
N ALA A 826 17.19 10.09 -72.95
CA ALA A 826 16.22 11.15 -73.18
C ALA A 826 15.84 11.18 -74.67
N ALA A 827 14.56 11.33 -74.99
CA ALA A 827 14.09 11.43 -76.37
C ALA A 827 14.82 12.57 -77.12
N ALA A 828 14.90 12.47 -78.44
CA ALA A 828 15.44 13.56 -79.26
C ALA A 828 14.55 14.81 -79.17
N GLY A 829 15.14 15.99 -79.00
CA GLY A 829 14.43 17.26 -78.94
C GLY A 829 15.26 18.35 -78.25
N ASP A 830 14.80 19.59 -78.30
CA ASP A 830 15.50 20.71 -77.67
C ASP A 830 15.35 20.67 -76.14
N ALA A 831 16.46 20.81 -75.42
CA ALA A 831 16.49 20.99 -73.97
C ALA A 831 17.43 22.15 -73.60
N GLU A 832 17.01 23.00 -72.67
CA GLU A 832 17.91 24.01 -72.10
C GLU A 832 19.05 23.31 -71.35
N ALA A 833 20.29 23.74 -71.61
CA ALA A 833 21.48 23.12 -71.05
C ALA A 833 21.45 23.15 -69.51
N GLY A 834 21.61 21.99 -68.87
CA GLY A 834 21.57 21.88 -67.42
C GLY A 834 20.17 21.83 -66.84
N THR A 835 19.15 21.53 -67.65
CA THR A 835 17.78 21.34 -67.14
C THR A 835 17.75 20.18 -66.14
N LYS A 836 17.45 20.48 -64.88
CA LYS A 836 17.41 19.51 -63.79
C LYS A 836 16.18 18.61 -63.91
N THR A 837 16.38 17.31 -63.84
CA THR A 837 15.33 16.30 -63.70
C THR A 837 15.59 15.47 -62.45
N THR A 838 14.55 14.85 -61.91
CA THR A 838 14.63 14.03 -60.70
C THR A 838 14.06 12.65 -61.00
N ILE A 839 14.83 11.61 -60.70
CA ILE A 839 14.36 10.23 -60.63
C ILE A 839 14.24 9.91 -59.14
N ALA A 840 13.02 9.89 -58.64
CA ALA A 840 12.71 9.47 -57.28
C ALA A 840 12.41 7.98 -57.24
N ALA A 841 12.71 7.32 -56.11
CA ALA A 841 12.42 5.92 -55.93
C ALA A 841 11.90 5.59 -54.54
N THR A 842 11.15 4.49 -54.45
CA THR A 842 10.77 3.85 -53.18
C THR A 842 11.23 2.40 -53.20
N VAL A 843 11.71 1.88 -52.08
CA VAL A 843 12.05 0.46 -51.93
C VAL A 843 10.93 -0.29 -51.19
N ALA A 844 10.60 -1.48 -51.66
CA ALA A 844 9.74 -2.44 -50.98
C ALA A 844 10.43 -3.81 -50.94
N SER A 845 10.40 -4.47 -49.78
CA SER A 845 11.06 -5.78 -49.57
C SER A 845 10.34 -6.62 -48.53
N GLY A 846 10.51 -7.95 -48.60
CA GLY A 846 10.20 -8.85 -47.48
C GLY A 846 11.27 -8.82 -46.38
N ASP A 847 12.44 -8.24 -46.67
CA ASP A 847 13.52 -8.09 -45.71
C ASP A 847 13.31 -6.84 -44.84
N THR A 848 13.11 -7.05 -43.54
CA THR A 848 12.82 -5.98 -42.59
C THR A 848 13.98 -5.00 -42.41
N ASN A 849 15.20 -5.34 -42.81
CA ASN A 849 16.32 -4.38 -42.74
C ASN A 849 16.16 -3.24 -43.74
N TYR A 850 15.49 -3.51 -44.87
CA TYR A 850 15.46 -2.62 -46.03
C TYR A 850 14.07 -2.11 -46.39
N ASP A 851 13.02 -2.82 -45.96
CA ASP A 851 11.66 -2.43 -46.29
C ASP A 851 11.34 -1.02 -45.77
N GLY A 852 10.71 -0.22 -46.64
CA GLY A 852 10.30 1.15 -46.35
C GLY A 852 11.42 2.17 -46.11
N LEU A 853 12.71 1.83 -46.33
CA LEU A 853 13.78 2.83 -46.26
C LEU A 853 13.60 3.93 -47.31
N LEU A 854 14.12 5.12 -47.00
CA LEU A 854 14.23 6.16 -48.01
C LEU A 854 15.31 5.81 -49.03
N VAL A 855 15.06 6.14 -50.29
CA VAL A 855 16.00 5.94 -51.39
C VAL A 855 16.42 7.31 -51.89
N PRO A 856 17.72 7.59 -52.06
CA PRO A 856 18.15 8.90 -52.50
C PRO A 856 17.74 9.15 -53.95
N ASP A 857 17.27 10.36 -54.21
CA ASP A 857 16.94 10.82 -55.55
C ASP A 857 18.20 10.87 -56.44
N VAL A 858 18.01 10.49 -57.70
CA VAL A 858 19.03 10.65 -58.75
C VAL A 858 18.67 11.87 -59.58
N THR A 859 19.65 12.72 -59.86
CA THR A 859 19.47 13.98 -60.60
C THR A 859 20.20 13.95 -61.96
N PRO A 860 19.53 13.52 -63.04
CA PRO A 860 20.02 13.75 -64.38
C PRO A 860 19.85 15.22 -64.80
N TYR A 861 20.84 15.78 -65.46
CA TYR A 861 20.77 17.09 -66.11
C TYR A 861 20.69 16.92 -67.62
N LEU A 862 19.64 17.45 -68.24
CA LEU A 862 19.42 17.35 -69.69
C LEU A 862 20.24 18.40 -70.46
N TYR A 863 20.76 17.97 -71.61
CA TYR A 863 21.47 18.82 -72.56
C TYR A 863 21.11 18.43 -74.00
N ALA A 864 20.93 19.43 -74.88
CA ALA A 864 20.66 19.21 -76.30
C ALA A 864 21.88 18.71 -77.10
N THR A 865 23.09 18.93 -76.58
CA THR A 865 24.36 18.56 -77.23
C THR A 865 25.34 18.16 -76.14
N ASP A 866 26.16 17.13 -76.38
CA ASP A 866 27.17 16.64 -75.44
C ASP A 866 28.28 17.69 -75.25
N PRO A 867 28.33 18.42 -74.12
CA PRO A 867 29.30 19.48 -73.94
C PRO A 867 30.59 18.88 -73.37
N VAL A 868 31.37 18.15 -74.20
CA VAL A 868 32.63 17.55 -73.74
C VAL A 868 33.79 18.50 -73.97
N ILE A 869 34.36 18.98 -72.87
CA ILE A 869 35.64 19.69 -72.84
C ILE A 869 36.68 18.78 -72.16
N ASN A 870 37.79 18.52 -72.84
CA ASN A 870 38.94 17.85 -72.25
C ASN A 870 39.97 18.90 -71.81
N ILE A 871 40.38 18.89 -70.55
CA ILE A 871 41.39 19.82 -70.02
C ILE A 871 42.63 19.02 -69.62
N ALA A 872 43.70 19.15 -70.40
CA ALA A 872 45.00 18.58 -70.04
C ALA A 872 45.84 19.62 -69.28
N LYS A 873 46.03 19.41 -67.97
CA LYS A 873 46.90 20.22 -67.10
C LYS A 873 48.32 19.66 -67.11
N ARG A 874 49.32 20.50 -67.38
CA ARG A 874 50.74 20.13 -67.35
C ARG A 874 51.56 21.15 -66.57
N ALA A 875 52.37 20.67 -65.65
CA ALA A 875 53.25 21.51 -64.84
C ALA A 875 54.60 21.73 -65.52
N TYR A 876 55.14 22.94 -65.40
CA TYR A 876 56.46 23.37 -65.86
C TYR A 876 57.20 24.04 -64.70
N ILE A 877 58.44 23.64 -64.49
CA ILE A 877 59.38 24.19 -63.51
C ILE A 877 60.55 24.86 -64.22
N ASP A 878 61.35 25.63 -63.50
CA ASP A 878 62.52 26.34 -64.03
C ASP A 878 62.19 27.29 -65.20
N VAL A 879 60.98 27.83 -65.22
CA VAL A 879 60.49 28.76 -66.24
C VAL A 879 61.22 30.10 -66.11
N VAL A 880 61.97 30.47 -67.14
CA VAL A 880 62.71 31.75 -67.17
C VAL A 880 61.81 32.91 -67.60
N ASP A 881 60.83 32.65 -68.47
CA ASP A 881 59.86 33.64 -68.95
C ASP A 881 58.42 33.08 -68.91
N SER A 882 57.61 33.63 -68.00
CA SER A 882 56.20 33.24 -67.79
C SER A 882 55.19 34.15 -68.49
N SER A 883 55.63 35.02 -69.40
CA SER A 883 54.77 36.04 -70.03
C SER A 883 53.67 35.47 -70.95
N SER A 884 53.83 34.24 -71.45
CA SER A 884 52.83 33.56 -72.27
C SER A 884 53.04 32.05 -72.24
N VAL A 885 52.01 31.28 -72.62
CA VAL A 885 52.11 29.81 -72.76
C VAL A 885 53.32 29.41 -73.61
N ALA A 886 53.54 30.07 -74.75
CA ALA A 886 54.64 29.73 -75.66
C ALA A 886 56.01 29.93 -75.00
N GLN A 887 56.18 30.96 -74.17
CA GLN A 887 57.43 31.20 -73.44
C GLN A 887 57.61 30.24 -72.26
N ILE A 888 56.53 29.86 -71.58
CA ILE A 888 56.55 28.85 -70.52
C ILE A 888 56.99 27.50 -71.08
N GLU A 889 56.39 27.07 -72.20
CA GLU A 889 56.75 25.80 -72.84
C GLU A 889 58.16 25.82 -73.46
N ALA A 890 58.66 27.00 -73.88
CA ALA A 890 59.99 27.14 -74.49
C ALA A 890 61.13 27.26 -73.47
N THR A 891 60.87 27.88 -72.32
CA THR A 891 61.91 28.18 -71.31
C THR A 891 61.80 27.32 -70.05
N GLY A 892 60.66 26.68 -69.82
CA GLY A 892 60.43 25.79 -68.69
C GLY A 892 60.70 24.32 -69.01
N THR A 893 61.01 23.56 -67.96
CA THR A 893 61.14 22.10 -68.00
C THR A 893 59.85 21.45 -67.50
N PRO A 894 59.19 20.55 -68.25
CA PRO A 894 58.01 19.85 -67.78
C PRO A 894 58.31 19.04 -66.51
N ALA A 895 57.52 19.23 -65.46
CA ALA A 895 57.63 18.42 -64.26
C ALA A 895 57.13 16.99 -64.54
N PRO A 896 57.88 15.94 -64.14
CA PRO A 896 57.39 14.57 -64.26
C PRO A 896 56.12 14.35 -63.44
N ARG A 897 55.23 13.47 -63.95
CA ARG A 897 54.05 13.02 -63.20
C ARG A 897 54.49 12.42 -61.87
N ASP A 898 53.75 12.72 -60.80
CA ASP A 898 53.96 12.20 -59.43
C ASP A 898 55.31 12.59 -58.79
N SER A 899 56.02 13.57 -59.36
CA SER A 899 57.24 14.11 -58.75
C SER A 899 56.93 15.14 -57.66
N ARG A 900 57.66 15.05 -56.54
CA ARG A 900 57.63 16.08 -55.50
C ARG A 900 58.41 17.30 -55.97
N LEU A 901 57.75 18.46 -55.98
CA LEU A 901 58.40 19.75 -56.21
C LEU A 901 59.13 20.22 -54.94
N THR A 902 60.15 21.05 -55.10
CA THR A 902 60.87 21.64 -53.97
C THR A 902 60.01 22.73 -53.32
N ASP A 903 60.00 22.81 -51.98
CA ASP A 903 59.19 23.81 -51.27
C ASP A 903 59.50 25.24 -51.75
N GLY A 904 58.46 26.00 -52.12
CA GLY A 904 58.58 27.36 -52.65
C GLY A 904 59.06 27.47 -54.10
N GLN A 905 59.35 26.36 -54.78
CA GLN A 905 59.71 26.35 -56.20
C GLN A 905 58.55 26.92 -57.04
N PRO A 906 58.79 27.94 -57.88
CA PRO A 906 57.77 28.44 -58.82
C PRO A 906 57.40 27.34 -59.82
N VAL A 907 56.10 27.11 -59.98
CA VAL A 907 55.54 26.20 -60.96
C VAL A 907 54.53 26.93 -61.82
N CYS A 908 54.63 26.75 -63.13
CA CYS A 908 53.64 27.20 -64.09
C CYS A 908 52.84 26.00 -64.60
N PHE A 909 51.53 26.06 -64.46
CA PHE A 909 50.62 25.08 -65.04
C PHE A 909 50.09 25.62 -66.36
N VAL A 910 50.18 24.79 -67.41
CA VAL A 910 49.57 25.03 -68.70
C VAL A 910 48.36 24.11 -68.82
N TYR A 911 47.21 24.69 -69.14
CA TYR A 911 45.93 24.01 -69.28
C TYR A 911 45.54 24.01 -70.74
N THR A 912 45.57 22.85 -71.38
CA THR A 912 45.09 22.69 -72.76
C THR A 912 43.63 22.31 -72.73
N VAL A 913 42.76 23.28 -73.00
CA VAL A 913 41.31 23.16 -73.04
C VAL A 913 40.91 22.80 -74.46
N SER A 914 40.42 21.59 -74.67
CA SER A 914 40.05 21.07 -75.99
C SER A 914 38.56 20.80 -76.04
N ASN A 915 37.89 21.31 -77.07
CA ASN A 915 36.50 20.96 -77.32
C ASN A 915 36.48 19.66 -78.13
N THR A 916 36.00 18.58 -77.53
CA THR A 916 35.91 17.25 -78.16
C THR A 916 34.48 16.84 -78.43
N CYS A 917 33.54 17.79 -78.52
CA CYS A 917 32.15 17.53 -78.90
C CYS A 917 32.06 16.82 -80.26
N VAL A 918 31.21 15.78 -80.37
CA VAL A 918 31.19 14.84 -81.52
C VAL A 918 29.96 14.99 -82.43
N ASP A 919 29.24 16.12 -82.41
CA ASP A 919 27.99 16.28 -83.19
C ASP A 919 27.89 17.60 -84.00
N ASP A 920 27.14 17.55 -85.11
CA ASP A 920 27.21 18.42 -86.28
C ASP A 920 26.41 19.73 -86.15
N TRP A 921 25.67 19.91 -85.06
CA TRP A 921 24.72 21.01 -84.87
C TRP A 921 25.27 22.04 -83.86
N VAL A 922 26.04 22.98 -84.40
CA VAL A 922 26.71 24.15 -83.75
C VAL A 922 27.85 23.78 -82.78
N THR A 923 28.99 23.46 -83.39
CA THR A 923 30.28 23.08 -82.81
C THR A 923 31.11 24.24 -82.24
N VAL A 924 30.52 25.24 -81.56
CA VAL A 924 31.31 26.32 -80.93
C VAL A 924 30.82 26.60 -79.51
N LEU A 925 31.59 26.14 -78.52
CA LEU A 925 31.37 26.47 -77.10
C LEU A 925 31.86 27.90 -76.85
N ARG A 926 31.11 28.70 -76.10
CA ARG A 926 31.44 30.10 -75.78
C ARG A 926 31.59 30.30 -74.29
N ASP A 927 32.40 31.29 -73.93
CA ASP A 927 32.58 31.76 -72.55
C ASP A 927 32.98 30.67 -71.54
N ILE A 928 33.78 29.68 -71.98
CA ILE A 928 34.23 28.57 -71.12
C ILE A 928 35.11 29.15 -70.00
N GLN A 929 34.67 29.00 -68.76
CA GLN A 929 35.47 29.37 -67.59
C GLN A 929 36.25 28.16 -67.08
N VAL A 930 37.58 28.27 -67.02
CA VAL A 930 38.43 27.21 -66.47
C VAL A 930 38.80 27.57 -65.05
N ARG A 931 38.45 26.68 -64.12
CA ARG A 931 38.79 26.76 -62.71
C ARG A 931 39.56 25.53 -62.27
N ASP A 932 40.52 25.72 -61.39
CA ASP A 932 41.24 24.69 -60.68
C ASP A 932 40.68 24.58 -59.25
N SER A 933 40.61 23.37 -58.71
CA SER A 933 40.18 23.17 -57.32
C SER A 933 41.22 23.70 -56.32
N ASP A 934 42.48 23.88 -56.74
CA ASP A 934 43.47 24.60 -55.95
C ASP A 934 43.26 26.11 -56.11
N GLU A 935 42.59 26.71 -55.14
CA GLU A 935 42.23 28.14 -55.15
C GLU A 935 43.44 29.08 -55.20
N ARG A 936 44.66 28.58 -54.94
CA ARG A 936 45.91 29.36 -55.06
C ARG A 936 46.30 29.62 -56.51
N LEU A 937 45.75 28.86 -57.46
CA LEU A 937 46.00 29.01 -58.89
C LEU A 937 45.00 30.01 -59.49
N GLY A 938 45.36 31.29 -59.52
CA GLY A 938 44.47 32.39 -59.95
C GLY A 938 43.55 32.90 -58.84
N ASP A 939 42.64 33.83 -59.14
CA ASP A 939 41.68 34.34 -58.15
C ASP A 939 40.58 33.29 -57.90
N ALA A 940 40.59 32.67 -56.72
CA ALA A 940 39.68 31.57 -56.33
C ALA A 940 39.68 30.42 -57.37
N GLY A 941 40.90 30.00 -57.75
CA GLY A 941 41.12 28.93 -58.71
C GLY A 941 40.83 29.31 -60.16
N PHE A 942 40.44 30.56 -60.47
CA PHE A 942 40.08 30.96 -61.82
C PHE A 942 41.32 31.18 -62.71
N ILE A 943 41.46 30.33 -63.73
CA ILE A 943 42.60 30.34 -64.65
C ILE A 943 42.34 31.28 -65.84
N GLY A 944 41.10 31.34 -66.32
CA GLY A 944 40.73 32.24 -67.41
C GLY A 944 39.44 31.83 -68.13
N THR A 945 39.03 32.66 -69.09
CA THR A 945 37.89 32.41 -69.98
C THR A 945 38.37 32.12 -71.40
N VAL A 946 37.84 31.07 -72.02
CA VAL A 946 37.94 30.84 -73.47
C VAL A 946 36.65 31.37 -74.11
N PRO A 947 36.70 32.52 -74.82
CA PRO A 947 35.48 33.19 -75.31
C PRO A 947 34.73 32.37 -76.37
N SER A 948 35.45 31.54 -77.12
CA SER A 948 34.92 30.71 -78.19
C SER A 948 35.90 29.57 -78.47
N LEU A 949 35.43 28.33 -78.52
CA LEU A 949 36.22 27.14 -78.81
C LEU A 949 35.45 26.20 -79.74
N ALA A 950 35.89 26.08 -81.00
CA ALA A 950 35.21 25.22 -81.95
C ALA A 950 35.52 23.72 -81.70
N SER A 951 34.67 22.81 -82.17
CA SER A 951 34.95 21.37 -82.05
C SER A 951 36.26 21.01 -82.76
N GLY A 952 37.10 20.22 -82.08
CA GLY A 952 38.45 19.88 -82.50
C GLY A 952 39.50 20.94 -82.19
N ASP A 953 39.10 22.16 -81.81
CA ASP A 953 40.04 23.19 -81.40
C ASP A 953 40.49 22.98 -79.95
N SER A 954 41.70 23.47 -79.68
CA SER A 954 42.22 23.59 -78.32
C SER A 954 42.78 24.98 -78.09
N VAL A 955 42.55 25.50 -76.87
CA VAL A 955 43.13 26.75 -76.39
C VAL A 955 43.94 26.44 -75.15
N LYS A 956 45.14 27.00 -75.08
CA LYS A 956 45.99 26.88 -73.88
C LYS A 956 45.85 28.10 -73.01
N LEU A 957 45.58 27.87 -71.73
CA LEU A 957 45.66 28.86 -70.66
C LEU A 957 46.85 28.53 -69.76
N PHE A 958 47.29 29.47 -68.92
CA PHE A 958 48.33 29.19 -67.94
C PHE A 958 48.08 29.92 -66.63
N SER A 959 48.62 29.37 -65.54
CA SER A 959 48.73 30.04 -64.25
C SER A 959 50.06 29.65 -63.60
N CYS A 960 50.77 30.62 -63.03
CA CYS A 960 52.05 30.40 -62.37
C CYS A 960 51.94 30.80 -60.90
N VAL A 961 52.43 29.95 -60.01
CA VAL A 961 52.42 30.19 -58.57
C VAL A 961 53.67 29.58 -57.93
N SER A 962 54.12 30.15 -56.83
CA SER A 962 55.02 29.46 -55.90
C SER A 962 54.15 28.75 -54.87
N LEU A 963 54.03 27.42 -54.99
CA LEU A 963 53.30 26.64 -54.01
C LEU A 963 54.09 26.61 -52.70
N ILE A 964 53.59 27.31 -51.68
CA ILE A 964 54.09 27.20 -50.32
C ILE A 964 53.35 26.01 -49.69
N PRO A 965 54.05 25.00 -49.14
CA PRO A 965 53.39 23.88 -48.47
C PRO A 965 52.54 24.37 -47.30
N GLU A 966 51.27 23.97 -47.24
CA GLU A 966 50.61 23.80 -45.95
C GLU A 966 51.12 22.50 -45.34
N ASP A 967 51.35 22.50 -44.03
CA ASP A 967 51.87 21.36 -43.29
C ASP A 967 50.89 20.17 -43.36
N THR A 968 51.18 19.19 -44.22
CA THR A 968 50.36 17.98 -44.39
C THR A 968 50.61 16.93 -43.30
N THR A 969 51.21 17.27 -42.16
CA THR A 969 51.33 16.32 -41.02
C THR A 969 50.05 16.21 -40.17
N ALA A 970 48.99 16.97 -40.49
CA ALA A 970 47.66 16.84 -39.89
C ALA A 970 46.58 16.61 -40.96
N GLY A 971 46.31 15.34 -41.30
CA GLY A 971 45.21 14.94 -42.18
C GLY A 971 45.52 13.64 -42.92
N GLY A 972 44.74 12.59 -42.63
CA GLY A 972 44.90 11.23 -43.18
C GLY A 972 44.74 11.14 -44.72
N PRO A 973 45.03 9.96 -45.29
CA PRO A 973 45.25 9.80 -46.73
C PRO A 973 44.00 10.09 -47.55
N ILE A 974 44.11 11.05 -48.47
CA ILE A 974 43.13 11.29 -49.54
C ILE A 974 43.29 10.15 -50.56
N ALA A 975 42.21 9.44 -50.82
CA ALA A 975 42.16 8.29 -51.71
C ALA A 975 42.53 8.67 -53.16
N GLU A 976 43.49 7.93 -53.72
CA GLU A 976 43.80 7.95 -55.15
C GLU A 976 42.59 7.42 -55.94
N SER A 977 42.04 8.24 -56.83
CA SER A 977 41.13 7.77 -57.88
C SER A 977 41.95 6.98 -58.90
N GLY A 978 41.91 5.66 -58.80
CA GLY A 978 42.50 4.74 -59.76
C GLY A 978 41.76 4.77 -61.08
N GLU A 979 42.31 5.46 -62.07
CA GLU A 979 42.16 5.12 -63.48
C GLU A 979 43.55 4.99 -64.11
N ALA A 980 43.87 3.80 -64.60
CA ALA A 980 44.98 3.55 -65.49
C ALA A 980 44.60 2.41 -66.44
N PRO A 981 45.19 2.41 -67.64
CA PRO A 981 44.73 3.06 -68.87
C PRO A 981 43.58 2.34 -69.60
#